data_AF-A0A1Y4L0Y7-F1
#
_entry.id   AF-A0A1Y4L0Y7-F1
#
_cell.length_a   1.000
_cell.length_b   1.000
_cell.length_c   1.000
_cell.angle_alpha   90.00
_cell.angle_beta   90.00
_cell.angle_gamma   90.00
#
_symmetry.space_group_name_H-M   'P 1'
#
loop_
_entity.id
_entity.type
_entity.pdbx_description
1 polymer ?
#
loop_
_entity_poly.entity_id
_entity_poly.type
_entity_poly.pdbx_seq_one_letter_code
_entity_poly.pdbx_strand_id
1 'polypeptide(L)'
;MQINAGRWRKKKKGKEETMRAAKKMLRQMSVFLLMFVMVIGVMTVTVNANAEKTPLGHVVVSVEKFSIGQGYMAEPMIVPFYEDTNGAGLLMQVLEANGLEASYTGKIESGFYLSSIKDTNGDRTAIFNNTIKKVMEDDGVTPDNPRESDNLGEFDYTFASGWLYTIDNVRAGYGLSDLTPQNGLTDGSVLRLQFSAYGFGADLGIDNGGYGEYLPVVDRDELTALIAQTKDNWEVLSANQQVMAAYEKAVEVISNTENDSNVTQKAAETLKKALEDAAKPDTEELIQTVKSKIAQKYVGTLSPWGIIDACGDNNRDALTSKEEFLQSALGIFKQDSPLATDIEKYIMAVSALGVNARAVPDGDHTFDAIEKMAQVFNSVYNEETQSIAVNSLIFALNAYDSGAYEIPKEQEINTRDGLIRLILDKRKEDGGWAFYGSKYDPDMTGMALHALAPYYTASSAEEAGIEQETYQAVKAAVDQAVSVLANAYQENGTFGGRSANSNSLAIVMAAFHALGIDSHEDPRLIKDGVSAMDSLLTFVVDTQDGFKWMLSNSSENAMATEQGYMALISYVNMKETGKPYNIYNCGVKIIPPLKVDVTGVVLDKDSAVVEVGESLKLNASIFPENATNKNLIWTSSNENVATVDANGFVSAGRIAGETVITVTTEDGAFFASCKIQVKNTALENAKDTALKEINDYKHADDYRQAEKEQLKVIIEDASKKIAGAVSEEEINSIVENAKTQMDKLKTDVQWKEEGNKTVVNKEYGASIKGEDIREGMDLQVSPLKVTDAAVKAMQREIPSTQALVSLYEYQLLDHGKEVTLTAPVTLTFQVDEKYNGMELEVLRWADGKVEKLYGKVENGILSVTTDKLGSFAVVVDAQTIKQPSGTDERTPVTKGDASVTKQTQTKNKTMSSIKTGDESQAMLFILMAGAALLTVLSKRRKAL
;
A
#
# COMPACT_ATOMS: atom_id res chain seq x y z
N MET A 1 -18.18 -37.86 -2.66
CA MET A 1 -19.26 -37.45 -3.58
C MET A 1 -20.60 -37.10 -2.93
N GLN A 2 -21.00 -37.63 -1.76
CA GLN A 2 -22.38 -37.45 -1.25
C GLN A 2 -22.75 -36.07 -0.66
N ILE A 3 -21.78 -35.25 -0.21
CA ILE A 3 -22.09 -33.98 0.50
C ILE A 3 -22.74 -32.92 -0.41
N ASN A 4 -22.37 -32.85 -1.70
CA ASN A 4 -22.89 -31.83 -2.62
C ASN A 4 -24.36 -32.03 -3.00
N ALA A 5 -24.87 -33.27 -2.97
CA ALA A 5 -26.26 -33.59 -3.31
C ALA A 5 -27.28 -32.94 -2.36
N GLY A 6 -26.91 -32.76 -1.08
CA GLY A 6 -27.78 -32.15 -0.06
C GLY A 6 -28.01 -30.65 -0.28
N ARG A 7 -26.93 -29.89 -0.56
CA ARG A 7 -27.03 -28.45 -0.87
C ARG A 7 -27.78 -28.20 -2.18
N TRP A 8 -27.55 -29.01 -3.21
CA TRP A 8 -28.28 -28.89 -4.49
C TRP A 8 -29.77 -29.16 -4.33
N ARG A 9 -30.17 -30.22 -3.61
CA ARG A 9 -31.59 -30.50 -3.33
C ARG A 9 -32.27 -29.36 -2.56
N LYS A 10 -31.62 -28.74 -1.57
CA LYS A 10 -32.20 -27.58 -0.86
C LYS A 10 -32.35 -26.33 -1.75
N LYS A 11 -31.32 -25.94 -2.51
CA LYS A 11 -31.44 -24.77 -3.44
C LYS A 11 -32.47 -25.02 -4.54
N LYS A 12 -32.58 -26.25 -5.07
CA LYS A 12 -33.59 -26.56 -6.10
C LYS A 12 -35.01 -26.55 -5.54
N LYS A 13 -35.24 -27.12 -4.34
CA LYS A 13 -36.56 -27.05 -3.66
C LYS A 13 -36.99 -25.60 -3.42
N GLY A 14 -36.08 -24.75 -2.94
CA GLY A 14 -36.34 -23.32 -2.76
C GLY A 14 -36.77 -22.61 -4.06
N LYS A 15 -36.03 -22.78 -5.17
CA LYS A 15 -36.43 -22.20 -6.47
C LYS A 15 -37.70 -22.83 -7.07
N GLU A 16 -37.97 -24.12 -6.82
CA GLU A 16 -39.21 -24.78 -7.26
C GLU A 16 -40.43 -24.37 -6.43
N GLU A 17 -40.24 -24.04 -5.14
CA GLU A 17 -41.28 -23.53 -4.26
C GLU A 17 -41.57 -22.05 -4.51
N THR A 18 -40.55 -21.20 -4.75
CA THR A 18 -40.79 -19.81 -5.18
C THR A 18 -41.33 -19.72 -6.62
N MET A 19 -40.87 -20.54 -7.57
CA MET A 19 -41.53 -20.61 -8.89
C MET A 19 -42.96 -21.17 -8.80
N ARG A 20 -43.27 -22.05 -7.84
CA ARG A 20 -44.67 -22.47 -7.60
C ARG A 20 -45.50 -21.36 -6.98
N ALA A 21 -44.94 -20.57 -6.05
CA ALA A 21 -45.62 -19.38 -5.54
C ALA A 21 -45.87 -18.37 -6.67
N ALA A 22 -44.84 -17.97 -7.41
CA ALA A 22 -44.95 -17.03 -8.54
C ALA A 22 -45.90 -17.55 -9.64
N LYS A 23 -45.81 -18.82 -10.05
CA LYS A 23 -46.76 -19.39 -11.05
C LYS A 23 -48.16 -19.63 -10.50
N LYS A 24 -48.36 -19.78 -9.18
CA LYS A 24 -49.69 -19.82 -8.56
C LYS A 24 -50.27 -18.41 -8.49
N MET A 25 -49.47 -17.40 -8.15
CA MET A 25 -49.84 -15.99 -8.10
C MET A 25 -50.15 -15.44 -9.49
N LEU A 26 -49.26 -15.62 -10.48
CA LEU A 26 -49.55 -15.31 -11.90
C LEU A 26 -50.80 -16.05 -12.41
N ARG A 27 -50.98 -17.34 -12.09
CA ARG A 27 -52.18 -18.08 -12.51
C ARG A 27 -53.43 -17.63 -11.75
N GLN A 28 -53.32 -17.10 -10.53
CA GLN A 28 -54.42 -16.44 -9.83
C GLN A 28 -54.73 -15.08 -10.45
N MET A 29 -53.72 -14.29 -10.83
CA MET A 29 -53.89 -13.00 -11.53
C MET A 29 -54.49 -13.19 -12.93
N SER A 30 -54.04 -14.16 -13.73
CA SER A 30 -54.64 -14.46 -15.04
C SER A 30 -56.07 -15.00 -14.93
N VAL A 31 -56.39 -15.74 -13.85
CA VAL A 31 -57.75 -16.20 -13.58
C VAL A 31 -58.63 -15.07 -13.03
N PHE A 32 -58.06 -14.13 -12.26
CA PHE A 32 -58.73 -12.88 -11.88
C PHE A 32 -59.01 -12.02 -13.11
N LEU A 33 -58.04 -11.82 -14.01
CA LEU A 33 -58.22 -11.02 -15.23
C LEU A 33 -59.29 -11.63 -16.16
N LEU A 34 -59.36 -12.96 -16.29
CA LEU A 34 -60.48 -13.60 -17.01
C LEU A 34 -61.82 -13.52 -16.26
N MET A 35 -61.84 -13.52 -14.92
CA MET A 35 -63.07 -13.27 -14.17
C MET A 35 -63.47 -11.79 -14.18
N PHE A 36 -62.53 -10.85 -14.28
CA PHE A 36 -62.77 -9.41 -14.43
C PHE A 36 -63.51 -9.14 -15.75
N VAL A 37 -63.03 -9.73 -16.85
CA VAL A 37 -63.71 -9.73 -18.15
C VAL A 37 -65.10 -10.39 -18.07
N MET A 38 -65.30 -11.42 -17.24
CA MET A 38 -66.63 -12.00 -17.02
C MET A 38 -67.56 -11.17 -16.13
N VAL A 39 -67.05 -10.43 -15.14
CA VAL A 39 -67.86 -9.56 -14.25
C VAL A 39 -68.30 -8.28 -14.99
N ILE A 40 -67.42 -7.71 -15.83
CA ILE A 40 -67.81 -6.68 -16.82
C ILE A 40 -68.91 -7.25 -17.76
N GLY A 41 -68.83 -8.54 -18.09
CA GLY A 41 -69.86 -9.29 -18.82
C GLY A 41 -71.18 -9.56 -18.06
N VAL A 42 -71.32 -9.12 -16.79
CA VAL A 42 -72.55 -9.25 -15.99
C VAL A 42 -73.16 -7.89 -15.64
N MET A 43 -72.35 -6.84 -15.41
CA MET A 43 -72.89 -5.46 -15.31
C MET A 43 -73.44 -4.91 -16.65
N THR A 44 -73.05 -5.51 -17.78
CA THR A 44 -73.51 -5.12 -19.13
C THR A 44 -74.96 -5.51 -19.46
N VAL A 45 -75.70 -6.14 -18.54
CA VAL A 45 -77.05 -6.67 -18.80
C VAL A 45 -78.18 -5.65 -18.56
N THR A 46 -77.97 -4.59 -17.79
CA THR A 46 -79.00 -3.56 -17.50
C THR A 46 -78.76 -2.19 -18.14
N VAL A 47 -77.54 -1.86 -18.59
CA VAL A 47 -77.20 -0.55 -19.20
C VAL A 47 -77.63 -0.45 -20.68
N ASN A 48 -78.27 -1.48 -21.22
CA ASN A 48 -78.43 -1.72 -22.66
C ASN A 48 -79.55 -0.89 -23.35
N ALA A 49 -79.70 0.38 -22.95
CA ALA A 49 -80.64 1.36 -23.51
C ALA A 49 -79.98 2.73 -23.87
N ASN A 50 -78.85 3.10 -23.24
CA ASN A 50 -78.21 4.42 -23.41
C ASN A 50 -76.81 4.37 -24.07
N ALA A 51 -76.35 3.21 -24.52
CA ALA A 51 -74.96 2.95 -24.95
C ALA A 51 -74.47 3.68 -26.23
N GLU A 52 -75.24 4.61 -26.80
CA GLU A 52 -74.86 5.43 -27.96
C GLU A 52 -74.65 6.92 -27.63
N LYS A 53 -74.93 7.37 -26.39
CA LYS A 53 -74.73 8.77 -25.97
C LYS A 53 -73.39 8.98 -25.24
N THR A 54 -72.67 10.03 -25.61
CA THR A 54 -71.59 10.60 -24.79
C THR A 54 -72.19 11.42 -23.64
N PRO A 55 -71.70 11.30 -22.39
CA PRO A 55 -72.10 12.19 -21.30
C PRO A 55 -71.80 13.67 -21.61
N LEU A 56 -72.60 14.58 -21.07
CA LEU A 56 -72.31 16.01 -21.04
C LEU A 56 -71.36 16.40 -19.90
N GLY A 57 -71.31 15.58 -18.86
CA GLY A 57 -70.48 15.75 -17.66
C GLY A 57 -70.84 14.70 -16.62
N HIS A 58 -70.28 14.86 -15.43
CA HIS A 58 -70.56 14.05 -14.25
C HIS A 58 -71.00 14.92 -13.07
N VAL A 59 -71.83 14.35 -12.21
CA VAL A 59 -72.33 14.97 -10.97
C VAL A 59 -72.01 14.03 -9.81
N VAL A 60 -71.58 14.57 -8.68
CA VAL A 60 -71.39 13.81 -7.44
C VAL A 60 -72.72 13.78 -6.70
N VAL A 61 -73.21 12.59 -6.33
CA VAL A 61 -74.50 12.43 -5.66
C VAL A 61 -74.33 11.67 -4.34
N SER A 62 -74.93 12.16 -3.25
CA SER A 62 -74.90 11.50 -1.93
C SER A 62 -76.28 11.49 -1.26
N VAL A 63 -76.46 10.58 -0.29
CA VAL A 63 -77.66 10.52 0.56
C VAL A 63 -77.25 10.50 2.04
N GLU A 64 -77.59 11.55 2.78
CA GLU A 64 -77.04 11.91 4.11
C GLU A 64 -78.10 11.80 5.23
N LYS A 65 -77.71 11.17 6.34
CA LYS A 65 -78.47 11.14 7.62
C LYS A 65 -77.73 11.89 8.75
N PHE A 66 -76.96 12.92 8.40
CA PHE A 66 -76.04 13.57 9.35
C PHE A 66 -76.73 14.32 10.50
N SER A 67 -77.90 14.93 10.29
CA SER A 67 -78.64 15.62 11.37
C SER A 67 -79.07 14.72 12.51
N ILE A 68 -79.32 13.43 12.22
CA ILE A 68 -79.68 12.39 13.20
C ILE A 68 -78.47 11.53 13.61
N GLY A 69 -77.24 11.91 13.21
CA GLY A 69 -76.00 11.25 13.61
C GLY A 69 -75.74 9.89 12.95
N GLN A 70 -76.45 9.54 11.86
CA GLN A 70 -76.41 8.20 11.26
C GLN A 70 -75.62 8.10 9.94
N GLY A 71 -74.67 9.01 9.70
CA GLY A 71 -73.73 8.95 8.56
C GLY A 71 -74.40 9.04 7.18
N TYR A 72 -73.80 8.41 6.18
CA TYR A 72 -74.39 8.24 4.85
C TYR A 72 -75.39 7.06 4.83
N MET A 73 -76.48 7.22 4.07
CA MET A 73 -77.31 6.10 3.60
C MET A 73 -76.80 5.60 2.23
N ALA A 74 -76.29 6.51 1.40
CA ALA A 74 -75.47 6.22 0.23
C ALA A 74 -74.25 7.16 0.25
N GLU A 75 -73.04 6.61 0.19
CA GLU A 75 -71.80 7.39 0.09
C GLU A 75 -71.77 8.21 -1.21
N PRO A 76 -70.95 9.27 -1.30
CA PRO A 76 -70.82 10.07 -2.51
C PRO A 76 -70.39 9.25 -3.73
N MET A 77 -71.19 9.26 -4.79
CA MET A 77 -70.95 8.55 -6.06
C MET A 77 -70.81 9.52 -7.22
N ILE A 78 -69.89 9.25 -8.14
CA ILE A 78 -69.79 9.97 -9.42
C ILE A 78 -70.81 9.37 -10.40
N VAL A 79 -71.66 10.19 -10.99
CA VAL A 79 -72.73 9.76 -11.91
C VAL A 79 -72.66 10.55 -13.22
N PRO A 80 -72.58 9.92 -14.41
CA PRO A 80 -72.62 10.63 -15.69
C PRO A 80 -74.03 11.15 -15.99
N PHE A 81 -74.14 12.34 -16.59
CA PHE A 81 -75.41 12.91 -17.04
C PHE A 81 -75.42 13.26 -18.53
N TYR A 82 -76.61 13.33 -19.11
CA TYR A 82 -76.91 13.54 -20.52
C TYR A 82 -77.92 14.69 -20.70
N GLU A 83 -78.17 15.11 -21.96
CA GLU A 83 -79.07 16.23 -22.29
C GLU A 83 -80.49 16.09 -21.71
N ASP A 84 -80.97 14.85 -21.59
CA ASP A 84 -82.28 14.44 -21.08
C ASP A 84 -82.26 13.90 -19.64
N THR A 85 -81.15 14.06 -18.91
CA THR A 85 -81.04 13.71 -17.48
C THR A 85 -81.66 14.78 -16.59
N ASN A 86 -82.28 14.38 -15.48
CA ASN A 86 -82.66 15.28 -14.39
C ASN A 86 -82.25 14.76 -13.00
N GLY A 87 -82.29 15.64 -11.99
CA GLY A 87 -81.92 15.34 -10.60
C GLY A 87 -82.72 14.19 -9.97
N ALA A 88 -83.99 14.03 -10.33
CA ALA A 88 -84.82 12.93 -9.86
C ALA A 88 -84.34 11.58 -10.42
N GLY A 89 -84.00 11.51 -11.70
CA GLY A 89 -83.42 10.32 -12.33
C GLY A 89 -82.05 9.96 -11.74
N LEU A 90 -81.19 10.96 -11.54
CA LEU A 90 -79.88 10.80 -10.90
C LEU A 90 -79.99 10.22 -9.48
N LEU A 91 -80.90 10.78 -8.67
CA LEU A 91 -81.16 10.25 -7.33
C LEU A 91 -81.67 8.80 -7.38
N MET A 92 -82.65 8.49 -8.23
CA MET A 92 -83.18 7.13 -8.34
C MET A 92 -82.11 6.11 -8.77
N GLN A 93 -81.20 6.49 -9.67
CA GLN A 93 -80.06 5.66 -10.08
C GLN A 93 -79.10 5.36 -8.91
N VAL A 94 -78.83 6.35 -8.06
CA VAL A 94 -77.93 6.21 -6.90
C VAL A 94 -78.58 5.36 -5.80
N LEU A 95 -79.89 5.53 -5.58
CA LEU A 95 -80.65 4.69 -4.67
C LEU A 95 -80.69 3.23 -5.15
N GLU A 96 -80.97 2.99 -6.44
CA GLU A 96 -80.94 1.64 -7.03
C GLU A 96 -79.56 1.00 -6.91
N ALA A 97 -78.48 1.75 -7.20
CA ALA A 97 -77.10 1.25 -7.08
C ALA A 97 -76.71 0.86 -5.64
N ASN A 98 -77.33 1.47 -4.62
CA ASN A 98 -77.14 1.13 -3.21
C ASN A 98 -78.20 0.15 -2.66
N GLY A 99 -79.14 -0.33 -3.49
CA GLY A 99 -80.21 -1.25 -3.08
C GLY A 99 -81.29 -0.60 -2.21
N LEU A 100 -81.46 0.72 -2.29
CA LEU A 100 -82.40 1.52 -1.50
C LEU A 100 -83.73 1.71 -2.24
N GLU A 101 -84.84 1.39 -1.59
CA GLU A 101 -86.19 1.60 -2.13
C GLU A 101 -86.73 2.98 -1.70
N ALA A 102 -87.17 3.81 -2.65
CA ALA A 102 -87.80 5.10 -2.36
C ALA A 102 -89.31 5.10 -2.60
N SER A 103 -90.03 5.81 -1.74
CA SER A 103 -91.42 6.23 -1.94
C SER A 103 -91.46 7.71 -2.34
N TYR A 104 -92.16 8.00 -3.43
CA TYR A 104 -92.31 9.36 -3.94
C TYR A 104 -93.70 9.55 -4.58
N THR A 105 -94.06 10.81 -4.81
CA THR A 105 -95.25 11.20 -5.58
C THR A 105 -94.86 12.02 -6.81
N GLY A 106 -95.83 12.26 -7.71
CA GLY A 106 -95.57 12.87 -9.01
C GLY A 106 -94.97 11.88 -10.00
N LYS A 107 -93.96 12.31 -10.76
CA LYS A 107 -93.18 11.47 -11.68
C LYS A 107 -91.71 11.88 -11.67
N ILE A 108 -90.83 10.97 -12.08
CA ILE A 108 -89.39 11.26 -12.24
C ILE A 108 -89.18 12.40 -13.26
N GLU A 109 -89.94 12.43 -14.35
CA GLU A 109 -89.77 13.43 -15.41
C GLU A 109 -90.46 14.78 -15.09
N SER A 110 -91.33 14.84 -14.08
CA SER A 110 -92.08 16.07 -13.74
C SER A 110 -92.78 16.01 -12.37
N GLY A 111 -92.57 17.03 -11.55
CA GLY A 111 -93.23 17.18 -10.25
C GLY A 111 -92.83 16.11 -9.23
N PHE A 112 -91.59 15.62 -9.29
CA PHE A 112 -91.07 14.60 -8.39
C PHE A 112 -91.03 15.10 -6.93
N TYR A 113 -91.61 14.35 -6.01
CA TYR A 113 -91.55 14.64 -4.58
C TYR A 113 -91.28 13.37 -3.76
N LEU A 114 -90.09 13.26 -3.19
CA LEU A 114 -89.66 12.15 -2.34
C LEU A 114 -90.31 12.26 -0.94
N SER A 115 -91.07 11.26 -0.52
CA SER A 115 -91.69 11.23 0.81
C SER A 115 -90.90 10.38 1.80
N SER A 116 -90.24 9.29 1.37
CA SER A 116 -89.39 8.46 2.23
C SER A 116 -88.41 7.57 1.47
N ILE A 117 -87.34 7.12 2.13
CA ILE A 117 -86.43 6.06 1.66
C ILE A 117 -86.43 4.94 2.70
N LYS A 118 -86.44 3.69 2.23
CA LYS A 118 -86.41 2.48 3.06
C LYS A 118 -85.06 2.33 3.76
N ASP A 119 -85.08 2.28 5.08
CA ASP A 119 -83.90 2.15 5.94
C ASP A 119 -84.10 0.98 6.89
N THR A 120 -83.61 -0.18 6.44
CA THR A 120 -83.77 -1.51 7.06
C THR A 120 -82.78 -1.80 8.19
N ASN A 121 -81.87 -0.86 8.51
CA ASN A 121 -80.84 -1.07 9.53
C ASN A 121 -81.37 -1.12 10.98
N GLY A 122 -82.66 -0.82 11.18
CA GLY A 122 -83.40 -1.05 12.43
C GLY A 122 -83.11 -0.10 13.58
N ASP A 123 -81.90 0.45 13.68
CA ASP A 123 -81.58 1.49 14.64
C ASP A 123 -82.07 2.86 14.15
N ARG A 124 -83.19 3.33 14.71
CA ARG A 124 -83.74 4.68 14.51
C ARG A 124 -83.50 5.57 15.73
N THR A 125 -82.51 5.26 16.56
CA THR A 125 -82.03 6.17 17.61
C THR A 125 -81.34 7.34 16.93
N ALA A 126 -81.92 8.53 16.99
CA ALA A 126 -81.25 9.75 16.55
C ALA A 126 -80.20 10.16 17.59
N ILE A 127 -78.96 10.32 17.14
CA ILE A 127 -77.87 10.90 17.90
C ILE A 127 -77.71 12.34 17.41
N PHE A 128 -78.66 13.19 17.79
CA PHE A 128 -78.61 14.63 17.51
C PHE A 128 -77.32 15.22 18.09
N ASN A 129 -76.64 16.07 17.31
CA ASN A 129 -75.51 16.84 17.81
C ASN A 129 -75.99 17.88 18.86
N ASN A 130 -75.06 18.44 19.64
CA ASN A 130 -75.41 19.32 20.76
C ASN A 130 -76.07 20.61 20.29
N THR A 131 -75.70 21.11 19.11
CA THR A 131 -76.22 22.33 18.50
C THR A 131 -77.68 22.17 18.05
N ILE A 132 -77.97 21.13 17.25
CA ILE A 132 -79.33 20.77 16.80
C ILE A 132 -80.22 20.51 18.02
N LYS A 133 -79.73 19.71 18.97
CA LYS A 133 -80.47 19.41 20.20
C LYS A 133 -80.77 20.67 21.01
N LYS A 134 -79.79 21.56 21.20
CA LYS A 134 -79.98 22.82 21.95
C LYS A 134 -81.01 23.72 21.26
N VAL A 135 -80.94 23.86 19.93
CA VAL A 135 -81.88 24.69 19.17
C VAL A 135 -83.31 24.12 19.21
N MET A 136 -83.46 22.79 19.14
CA MET A 136 -84.74 22.13 19.42
C MET A 136 -85.24 22.41 20.85
N GLU A 137 -84.38 22.31 21.87
CA GLU A 137 -84.71 22.56 23.27
C GLU A 137 -85.10 24.04 23.54
N ASP A 138 -84.39 25.01 22.95
CA ASP A 138 -84.68 26.45 23.08
C ASP A 138 -86.01 26.85 22.41
N ASP A 139 -86.37 26.22 21.28
CA ASP A 139 -87.68 26.36 20.62
C ASP A 139 -88.82 25.58 21.32
N GLY A 140 -88.50 24.70 22.28
CA GLY A 140 -89.46 23.81 22.92
C GLY A 140 -89.92 22.63 22.05
N VAL A 141 -89.19 22.32 20.97
CA VAL A 141 -89.42 21.12 20.14
C VAL A 141 -88.84 19.90 20.85
N THR A 142 -89.69 18.98 21.25
CA THR A 142 -89.27 17.62 21.64
C THR A 142 -89.33 16.72 20.40
N PRO A 143 -88.24 16.03 20.01
CA PRO A 143 -88.31 15.00 18.98
C PRO A 143 -89.28 13.88 19.40
N ASP A 144 -90.17 13.51 18.48
CA ASP A 144 -91.01 12.33 18.63
C ASP A 144 -90.16 11.05 18.52
N ASN A 145 -90.67 9.93 19.03
CA ASN A 145 -90.12 8.63 18.66
C ASN A 145 -90.31 8.42 17.15
N PRO A 146 -89.31 7.86 16.44
CA PRO A 146 -89.46 7.48 15.03
C PRO A 146 -90.69 6.60 14.86
N ARG A 147 -91.45 6.83 13.80
CA ARG A 147 -92.62 6.00 13.45
C ARG A 147 -92.20 4.55 13.31
N GLU A 148 -93.07 3.62 13.74
CA GLU A 148 -92.88 2.18 13.55
C GLU A 148 -92.99 1.83 12.05
N SER A 149 -91.89 2.03 11.33
CA SER A 149 -91.82 2.09 9.86
C SER A 149 -90.41 1.71 9.38
N ASP A 150 -90.34 0.76 8.44
CA ASP A 150 -89.09 0.41 7.73
C ASP A 150 -88.58 1.54 6.80
N ASN A 151 -89.32 2.64 6.66
CA ASN A 151 -88.91 3.82 5.91
C ASN A 151 -88.51 4.97 6.83
N LEU A 152 -87.55 5.79 6.38
CA LEU A 152 -87.18 7.10 6.92
C LEU A 152 -87.72 8.19 5.98
N GLY A 153 -88.54 9.11 6.48
CA GLY A 153 -89.21 10.11 5.64
C GLY A 153 -89.91 11.24 6.39
N GLU A 154 -90.90 11.84 5.73
CA GLU A 154 -91.64 12.97 6.26
C GLU A 154 -92.29 12.66 7.62
N PHE A 155 -92.10 13.59 8.56
CA PHE A 155 -92.72 13.60 9.89
C PHE A 155 -92.31 12.43 10.82
N ASP A 156 -91.12 11.83 10.64
CA ASP A 156 -90.64 10.75 11.49
C ASP A 156 -90.06 11.20 12.84
N TYR A 157 -89.35 12.34 12.92
CA TYR A 157 -88.72 12.83 14.17
C TYR A 157 -89.32 14.13 14.69
N THR A 158 -89.85 14.99 13.82
CA THR A 158 -90.66 16.16 14.20
C THR A 158 -91.70 16.40 13.11
N PHE A 159 -92.71 17.23 13.35
CA PHE A 159 -93.65 17.64 12.29
C PHE A 159 -93.00 18.42 11.12
N ALA A 160 -91.69 18.67 11.18
CA ALA A 160 -90.91 19.38 10.18
C ALA A 160 -89.69 18.58 9.67
N SER A 161 -89.56 17.30 10.05
CA SER A 161 -88.49 16.42 9.55
C SER A 161 -88.85 15.82 8.19
N GLY A 162 -87.87 15.68 7.28
CA GLY A 162 -88.06 15.14 5.94
C GLY A 162 -86.81 15.29 5.06
N TRP A 163 -86.89 14.80 3.82
CA TRP A 163 -85.79 14.86 2.86
C TRP A 163 -85.75 16.20 2.10
N LEU A 164 -84.58 16.82 2.06
CA LEU A 164 -84.28 18.05 1.32
C LEU A 164 -83.04 17.82 0.43
N TYR A 165 -82.76 18.73 -0.50
CA TYR A 165 -81.53 18.67 -1.28
C TYR A 165 -80.86 20.03 -1.49
N THR A 166 -79.55 19.99 -1.62
CA THR A 166 -78.72 21.09 -2.14
C THR A 166 -78.04 20.67 -3.44
N ILE A 167 -77.75 21.64 -4.30
CA ILE A 167 -76.85 21.53 -5.43
C ILE A 167 -75.78 22.61 -5.26
N ASP A 168 -74.51 22.22 -5.29
CA ASP A 168 -73.36 23.13 -5.12
C ASP A 168 -73.49 24.00 -3.85
N ASN A 169 -73.73 23.34 -2.71
CA ASN A 169 -73.99 23.85 -1.37
C ASN A 169 -75.16 24.87 -1.26
N VAL A 170 -75.98 25.01 -2.32
CA VAL A 170 -77.11 25.94 -2.39
C VAL A 170 -78.42 25.18 -2.47
N ARG A 171 -79.43 25.66 -1.73
CA ARG A 171 -80.81 25.17 -1.85
C ARG A 171 -81.39 25.54 -3.22
N ALA A 172 -81.79 24.55 -4.01
CA ALA A 172 -82.54 24.79 -5.23
C ALA A 172 -83.94 25.37 -4.95
N GLY A 173 -84.37 26.32 -5.79
CA GLY A 173 -85.71 26.95 -5.72
C GLY A 173 -86.80 26.20 -6.50
N TYR A 174 -86.54 24.95 -6.90
CA TYR A 174 -87.37 24.11 -7.76
C TYR A 174 -87.28 22.64 -7.34
N GLY A 175 -87.99 21.72 -8.02
CA GLY A 175 -87.98 20.29 -7.69
C GLY A 175 -86.84 19.52 -8.36
N LEU A 176 -86.51 18.33 -7.85
CA LEU A 176 -85.49 17.44 -8.44
C LEU A 176 -85.79 17.05 -9.90
N SER A 177 -87.07 17.04 -10.32
CA SER A 177 -87.43 16.81 -11.72
C SER A 177 -86.98 17.93 -12.67
N ASP A 178 -86.72 19.12 -12.12
CA ASP A 178 -86.51 20.36 -12.84
C ASP A 178 -85.03 20.79 -12.82
N LEU A 179 -84.19 20.09 -12.04
CA LEU A 179 -82.73 20.16 -12.07
C LEU A 179 -82.23 19.43 -13.33
N THR A 180 -81.78 20.16 -14.34
CA THR A 180 -81.36 19.60 -15.65
C THR A 180 -80.08 20.30 -16.16
N PRO A 181 -79.41 19.82 -17.24
CA PRO A 181 -78.24 20.49 -17.81
C PRO A 181 -78.48 21.93 -18.28
N GLN A 182 -79.76 22.31 -18.48
CA GLN A 182 -80.18 23.66 -18.86
C GLN A 182 -80.61 24.50 -17.64
N ASN A 183 -80.69 23.89 -16.45
CA ASN A 183 -81.11 24.50 -15.19
C ASN A 183 -80.39 23.84 -13.98
N GLY A 184 -79.14 24.23 -13.74
CA GLY A 184 -78.42 23.97 -12.48
C GLY A 184 -77.59 22.69 -12.39
N LEU A 185 -77.63 21.79 -13.37
CA LEU A 185 -76.76 20.60 -13.39
C LEU A 185 -75.53 20.86 -14.27
N THR A 186 -74.33 20.92 -13.67
CA THR A 186 -73.07 21.12 -14.40
C THR A 186 -72.01 20.05 -14.10
N ASP A 187 -71.00 19.95 -14.96
CA ASP A 187 -69.90 19.00 -14.78
C ASP A 187 -69.09 19.35 -13.52
N GLY A 188 -68.94 18.37 -12.62
CA GLY A 188 -68.34 18.54 -11.29
C GLY A 188 -69.29 19.03 -10.19
N SER A 189 -70.57 19.31 -10.49
CA SER A 189 -71.54 19.72 -9.46
C SER A 189 -71.79 18.63 -8.41
N VAL A 190 -72.20 19.03 -7.21
CA VAL A 190 -72.41 18.15 -6.05
C VAL A 190 -73.87 18.24 -5.57
N LEU A 191 -74.62 17.17 -5.83
CA LEU A 191 -76.03 16.98 -5.45
C LEU A 191 -76.12 16.18 -4.14
N ARG A 192 -76.58 16.83 -3.06
CA ARG A 192 -76.61 16.21 -1.73
C ARG A 192 -78.06 16.10 -1.28
N LEU A 193 -78.58 14.88 -1.17
CA LEU A 193 -79.90 14.61 -0.57
C LEU A 193 -79.71 14.41 0.93
N GLN A 194 -80.39 15.20 1.76
CA GLN A 194 -80.12 15.30 3.18
C GLN A 194 -81.42 15.12 3.99
N PHE A 195 -81.37 14.31 5.05
CA PHE A 195 -82.47 14.21 5.99
C PHE A 195 -82.41 15.35 7.02
N SER A 196 -83.34 16.30 6.92
CA SER A 196 -83.55 17.35 7.94
C SER A 196 -84.44 16.81 9.06
N ALA A 197 -84.09 17.10 10.30
CA ALA A 197 -84.87 16.73 11.47
C ALA A 197 -85.74 17.86 12.03
N TYR A 198 -85.50 19.13 11.65
CA TYR A 198 -86.09 20.29 12.34
C TYR A 198 -86.28 21.51 11.43
N GLY A 199 -87.30 22.32 11.72
CA GLY A 199 -87.54 23.62 11.09
C GLY A 199 -87.72 23.61 9.56
N PHE A 200 -88.05 22.44 8.97
CA PHE A 200 -88.12 22.21 7.53
C PHE A 200 -86.79 22.43 6.78
N GLY A 201 -85.65 22.24 7.47
CA GLY A 201 -84.30 22.44 6.93
C GLY A 201 -83.42 23.35 7.79
N ALA A 202 -83.91 23.86 8.92
CA ALA A 202 -83.17 24.79 9.77
C ALA A 202 -81.91 24.17 10.39
N ASP A 203 -81.94 22.87 10.67
CA ASP A 203 -80.78 22.07 11.10
C ASP A 203 -79.71 21.87 10.01
N LEU A 204 -80.07 22.12 8.75
CA LEU A 204 -79.15 22.13 7.59
C LEU A 204 -78.77 23.56 7.16
N GLY A 205 -79.29 24.60 7.83
CA GLY A 205 -79.15 26.00 7.42
C GLY A 205 -79.98 26.40 6.20
N ILE A 206 -80.94 25.57 5.79
CA ILE A 206 -81.77 25.77 4.60
C ILE A 206 -83.02 26.56 4.96
N ASP A 207 -83.11 27.84 4.55
CA ASP A 207 -84.36 28.59 4.60
C ASP A 207 -85.39 27.97 3.64
N ASN A 208 -86.40 27.34 4.23
CA ASN A 208 -87.52 26.72 3.54
C ASN A 208 -88.86 27.40 3.82
N GLY A 209 -88.84 28.63 4.38
CA GLY A 209 -90.04 29.26 4.92
C GLY A 209 -90.57 28.56 6.18
N GLY A 210 -89.68 27.88 6.91
CA GLY A 210 -89.99 27.12 8.11
C GLY A 210 -90.07 27.99 9.38
N TYR A 211 -89.75 27.38 10.51
CA TYR A 211 -89.65 28.03 11.81
C TYR A 211 -88.34 27.62 12.49
N GLY A 212 -87.84 28.44 13.40
CA GLY A 212 -86.67 28.13 14.21
C GLY A 212 -85.40 28.92 13.90
N GLU A 213 -84.31 28.62 14.61
CA GLU A 213 -82.99 29.20 14.37
C GLU A 213 -82.24 28.39 13.29
N TYR A 214 -81.88 29.04 12.19
CA TYR A 214 -81.11 28.44 11.11
C TYR A 214 -79.65 28.23 11.53
N LEU A 215 -79.17 26.99 11.47
CA LEU A 215 -77.77 26.69 11.73
C LEU A 215 -76.87 27.23 10.60
N PRO A 216 -75.58 27.53 10.87
CA PRO A 216 -74.67 28.00 9.83
C PRO A 216 -74.51 26.95 8.71
N VAL A 217 -74.74 27.37 7.46
CA VAL A 217 -74.42 26.56 6.28
C VAL A 217 -72.91 26.36 6.23
N VAL A 218 -72.47 25.10 6.32
CA VAL A 218 -71.06 24.70 6.26
C VAL A 218 -70.82 23.95 4.95
N ASP A 219 -69.92 24.48 4.15
CA ASP A 219 -69.50 23.90 2.88
C ASP A 219 -68.78 22.56 3.10
N ARG A 220 -69.15 21.58 2.28
CA ARG A 220 -68.65 20.21 2.31
C ARG A 220 -68.39 19.69 0.89
N ASP A 221 -68.53 20.51 -0.15
CA ASP A 221 -68.75 19.97 -1.49
C ASP A 221 -67.44 19.53 -2.16
N GLU A 222 -66.33 20.26 -1.98
CA GLU A 222 -64.99 19.76 -2.38
C GLU A 222 -64.63 18.47 -1.61
N LEU A 223 -64.96 18.39 -0.31
CA LEU A 223 -64.73 17.19 0.50
C LEU A 223 -65.59 16.01 0.04
N THR A 224 -66.84 16.26 -0.34
CA THR A 224 -67.78 15.27 -0.90
C THR A 224 -67.28 14.73 -2.23
N ALA A 225 -66.80 15.62 -3.12
CA ALA A 225 -66.25 15.25 -4.42
C ALA A 225 -64.94 14.46 -4.30
N LEU A 226 -64.04 14.83 -3.39
CA LEU A 226 -62.79 14.09 -3.13
C LEU A 226 -63.07 12.70 -2.54
N ILE A 227 -64.06 12.56 -1.67
CA ILE A 227 -64.54 11.26 -1.16
C ILE A 227 -65.05 10.39 -2.32
N ALA A 228 -65.88 10.96 -3.20
CA ALA A 228 -66.39 10.26 -4.39
C ALA A 228 -65.26 9.81 -5.33
N GLN A 229 -64.32 10.70 -5.65
CA GLN A 229 -63.14 10.41 -6.49
C GLN A 229 -62.27 9.30 -5.90
N THR A 230 -62.09 9.31 -4.57
CA THR A 230 -61.33 8.26 -3.86
C THR A 230 -62.03 6.91 -3.95
N LYS A 231 -63.37 6.88 -3.88
CA LYS A 231 -64.18 5.65 -3.97
C LYS A 231 -64.31 5.11 -5.39
N ASP A 232 -64.39 5.97 -6.39
CA ASP A 232 -64.36 5.60 -7.82
C ASP A 232 -63.07 4.82 -8.17
N ASN A 233 -61.94 5.18 -7.55
CA ASN A 233 -60.63 4.59 -7.80
C ASN A 233 -60.14 3.67 -6.67
N TRP A 234 -61.08 3.12 -5.88
CA TRP A 234 -60.79 2.43 -4.61
C TRP A 234 -59.84 1.23 -4.74
N GLU A 235 -59.96 0.41 -5.79
CA GLU A 235 -59.10 -0.79 -5.97
C GLU A 235 -57.59 -0.46 -6.03
N VAL A 236 -57.25 0.75 -6.50
CA VAL A 236 -55.86 1.24 -6.56
C VAL A 236 -55.53 2.03 -5.29
N LEU A 237 -56.38 2.97 -4.91
CA LEU A 237 -56.09 3.93 -3.85
C LEU A 237 -56.11 3.33 -2.44
N SER A 238 -56.92 2.29 -2.18
CA SER A 238 -57.00 1.68 -0.85
C SER A 238 -55.73 0.92 -0.42
N ALA A 239 -54.79 0.70 -1.34
CA ALA A 239 -53.46 0.18 -1.03
C ALA A 239 -52.51 1.25 -0.46
N ASN A 240 -52.78 2.54 -0.69
CA ASN A 240 -51.95 3.64 -0.19
C ASN A 240 -52.39 4.03 1.24
N GLN A 241 -51.51 3.78 2.22
CA GLN A 241 -51.79 4.05 3.63
C GLN A 241 -52.02 5.53 3.95
N GLN A 242 -51.41 6.46 3.20
CA GLN A 242 -51.61 7.90 3.39
C GLN A 242 -52.98 8.35 2.86
N VAL A 243 -53.38 7.86 1.68
CA VAL A 243 -54.72 8.11 1.12
C VAL A 243 -55.79 7.52 2.04
N MET A 244 -55.61 6.28 2.53
CA MET A 244 -56.53 5.66 3.49
C MET A 244 -56.69 6.49 4.77
N ALA A 245 -55.59 6.94 5.39
CA ALA A 245 -55.65 7.77 6.60
C ALA A 245 -56.32 9.13 6.35
N ALA A 246 -56.07 9.76 5.19
CA ALA A 246 -56.72 11.00 4.80
C ALA A 246 -58.21 10.81 4.47
N TYR A 247 -58.59 9.69 3.84
CA TYR A 247 -59.97 9.32 3.52
C TYR A 247 -60.78 9.03 4.80
N GLU A 248 -60.24 8.23 5.72
CA GLU A 248 -60.86 7.97 7.02
C GLU A 248 -61.11 9.29 7.78
N LYS A 249 -60.14 10.23 7.75
CA LYS A 249 -60.31 11.55 8.36
C LYS A 249 -61.32 12.43 7.61
N ALA A 250 -61.41 12.35 6.29
CA ALA A 250 -62.42 13.04 5.51
C ALA A 250 -63.84 12.55 5.86
N VAL A 251 -64.04 11.24 5.98
CA VAL A 251 -65.33 10.64 6.39
C VAL A 251 -65.69 11.01 7.84
N GLU A 252 -64.72 11.01 8.75
CA GLU A 252 -64.92 11.48 10.14
C GLU A 252 -65.35 12.96 10.18
N VAL A 253 -64.66 13.82 9.41
CA VAL A 253 -64.93 15.27 9.39
C VAL A 253 -66.27 15.60 8.73
N ILE A 254 -66.60 14.98 7.60
CA ILE A 254 -67.84 15.31 6.87
C ILE A 254 -69.10 14.86 7.61
N SER A 255 -69.01 13.72 8.33
CA SER A 255 -70.14 13.13 9.07
C SER A 255 -70.49 13.89 10.35
N ASN A 256 -69.58 14.70 10.88
CA ASN A 256 -69.85 15.55 12.05
C ASN A 256 -70.39 16.92 11.63
N THR A 257 -71.67 17.16 11.94
CA THR A 257 -72.38 18.40 11.67
C THR A 257 -71.98 19.59 12.57
N GLU A 258 -71.19 19.37 13.63
CA GLU A 258 -70.63 20.46 14.46
C GLU A 258 -69.34 21.07 13.89
N ASN A 259 -68.73 20.47 12.86
CA ASN A 259 -67.53 21.01 12.22
C ASN A 259 -67.83 22.26 11.38
N ASP A 260 -66.94 23.25 11.42
CA ASP A 260 -67.01 24.46 10.59
C ASP A 260 -66.32 24.30 9.22
N SER A 261 -66.50 25.30 8.34
CA SER A 261 -65.95 25.29 6.98
C SER A 261 -64.41 25.28 6.91
N ASN A 262 -63.71 25.72 7.96
CA ASN A 262 -62.24 25.63 8.02
C ASN A 262 -61.81 24.18 8.27
N VAL A 263 -62.56 23.45 9.09
CA VAL A 263 -62.30 22.03 9.38
C VAL A 263 -62.60 21.17 8.15
N THR A 264 -63.69 21.43 7.43
CA THR A 264 -64.02 20.71 6.19
C THR A 264 -63.03 21.04 5.06
N GLN A 265 -62.70 22.32 4.83
CA GLN A 265 -61.67 22.73 3.86
C GLN A 265 -60.32 22.08 4.16
N LYS A 266 -59.86 22.10 5.42
CA LYS A 266 -58.58 21.48 5.79
C LYS A 266 -58.57 19.96 5.58
N ALA A 267 -59.70 19.28 5.77
CA ALA A 267 -59.82 17.87 5.43
C ALA A 267 -59.77 17.64 3.91
N ALA A 268 -60.38 18.53 3.11
CA ALA A 268 -60.32 18.49 1.65
C ALA A 268 -58.88 18.70 1.15
N GLU A 269 -58.18 19.75 1.61
CA GLU A 269 -56.77 19.99 1.33
C GLU A 269 -55.88 18.78 1.66
N THR A 270 -56.16 18.10 2.79
CA THR A 270 -55.40 16.93 3.23
C THR A 270 -55.64 15.71 2.34
N LEU A 271 -56.90 15.41 1.99
CA LEU A 271 -57.25 14.29 1.10
C LEU A 271 -56.79 14.55 -0.34
N LYS A 272 -57.00 15.77 -0.84
CA LYS A 272 -56.54 16.24 -2.16
C LYS A 272 -55.04 16.08 -2.31
N LYS A 273 -54.25 16.54 -1.33
CA LYS A 273 -52.80 16.33 -1.35
C LYS A 273 -52.44 14.84 -1.37
N ALA A 274 -53.09 14.00 -0.55
CA ALA A 274 -52.80 12.57 -0.54
C ALA A 274 -53.11 11.89 -1.90
N LEU A 275 -54.17 12.34 -2.60
CA LEU A 275 -54.50 11.89 -3.95
C LEU A 275 -53.50 12.40 -5.00
N GLU A 276 -53.08 13.67 -4.92
CA GLU A 276 -52.04 14.25 -5.79
C GLU A 276 -50.67 13.58 -5.58
N ASP A 277 -50.31 13.23 -4.35
CA ASP A 277 -49.11 12.47 -4.02
C ASP A 277 -49.21 11.00 -4.51
N ALA A 278 -50.39 10.38 -4.44
CA ALA A 278 -50.63 9.02 -4.95
C ALA A 278 -50.77 8.92 -6.49
N ALA A 279 -51.04 10.05 -7.17
CA ALA A 279 -51.14 10.13 -8.63
C ALA A 279 -49.78 10.35 -9.33
N LYS A 280 -48.72 10.61 -8.56
CA LYS A 280 -47.34 10.61 -9.08
C LYS A 280 -46.94 9.18 -9.45
N PRO A 281 -46.10 8.97 -10.49
CA PRO A 281 -45.47 7.68 -10.71
C PRO A 281 -44.72 7.23 -9.45
N ASP A 282 -44.65 5.93 -9.19
CA ASP A 282 -43.71 5.41 -8.19
C ASP A 282 -42.31 5.92 -8.56
N THR A 283 -41.63 6.54 -7.58
CA THR A 283 -40.29 7.11 -7.75
C THR A 283 -39.33 6.03 -8.25
N GLU A 284 -39.46 4.79 -7.77
CA GLU A 284 -38.65 3.68 -8.24
C GLU A 284 -39.02 3.26 -9.68
N GLU A 285 -40.31 3.22 -10.05
CA GLU A 285 -40.72 2.92 -11.44
C GLU A 285 -40.22 3.99 -12.42
N LEU A 286 -40.25 5.27 -12.04
CA LEU A 286 -39.72 6.36 -12.85
C LEU A 286 -38.20 6.26 -12.99
N ILE A 287 -37.46 5.98 -11.91
CA ILE A 287 -36.01 5.75 -11.93
C ILE A 287 -35.66 4.62 -12.90
N GLN A 288 -36.30 3.45 -12.77
CA GLN A 288 -36.04 2.31 -13.64
C GLN A 288 -36.43 2.58 -15.10
N THR A 289 -37.51 3.33 -15.34
CA THR A 289 -37.95 3.75 -16.69
C THR A 289 -36.95 4.68 -17.35
N VAL A 290 -36.50 5.73 -16.65
CA VAL A 290 -35.54 6.71 -17.16
C VAL A 290 -34.19 6.06 -17.41
N LYS A 291 -33.68 5.29 -16.44
CA LYS A 291 -32.46 4.48 -16.55
C LYS A 291 -32.51 3.55 -17.79
N SER A 292 -33.61 2.82 -17.97
CA SER A 292 -33.79 1.89 -19.11
C SER A 292 -33.90 2.58 -20.47
N LYS A 293 -34.39 3.82 -20.53
CA LYS A 293 -34.46 4.63 -21.76
C LYS A 293 -33.11 5.25 -22.10
N ILE A 294 -32.38 5.80 -21.13
CA ILE A 294 -31.04 6.36 -21.34
C ILE A 294 -30.06 5.25 -21.75
N ALA A 295 -30.12 4.07 -21.14
CA ALA A 295 -29.30 2.91 -21.50
C ALA A 295 -29.34 2.57 -23.01
N GLN A 296 -30.48 2.78 -23.68
CA GLN A 296 -30.61 2.52 -25.12
C GLN A 296 -29.83 3.52 -25.99
N LYS A 297 -29.60 4.75 -25.52
CA LYS A 297 -28.73 5.75 -26.19
C LYS A 297 -27.25 5.38 -26.13
N TYR A 298 -26.85 4.45 -25.25
CA TYR A 298 -25.46 4.09 -24.97
C TYR A 298 -24.99 2.83 -25.72
N VAL A 299 -25.87 2.15 -26.46
CA VAL A 299 -25.53 0.94 -27.22
C VAL A 299 -24.48 1.26 -28.30
N GLY A 300 -23.33 0.58 -28.23
CA GLY A 300 -22.20 0.82 -29.14
C GLY A 300 -21.42 2.11 -28.88
N THR A 301 -21.64 2.81 -27.76
CA THR A 301 -20.97 4.08 -27.45
C THR A 301 -19.44 3.98 -27.44
N LEU A 302 -18.79 5.01 -27.98
CA LEU A 302 -17.34 5.23 -27.92
C LEU A 302 -16.96 6.30 -26.88
N SER A 303 -17.93 6.86 -26.14
CA SER A 303 -17.63 7.77 -25.02
C SER A 303 -16.99 6.96 -23.88
N PRO A 304 -15.83 7.38 -23.33
CA PRO A 304 -15.26 6.71 -22.16
C PRO A 304 -16.19 6.80 -20.94
N TRP A 305 -16.93 7.90 -20.77
CA TRP A 305 -18.00 7.98 -19.77
C TRP A 305 -19.14 7.01 -20.07
N GLY A 306 -19.55 6.92 -21.34
CA GLY A 306 -20.57 5.97 -21.78
C GLY A 306 -20.23 4.50 -21.47
N ILE A 307 -18.95 4.16 -21.54
CA ILE A 307 -18.41 2.85 -21.19
C ILE A 307 -18.39 2.61 -19.67
N ILE A 308 -18.08 3.64 -18.88
CA ILE A 308 -18.12 3.59 -17.40
C ILE A 308 -19.57 3.45 -16.92
N ASP A 309 -20.51 4.23 -17.46
CA ASP A 309 -21.93 4.15 -17.15
C ASP A 309 -22.52 2.79 -17.52
N ALA A 310 -22.30 2.29 -18.74
CA ALA A 310 -22.76 0.97 -19.16
C ALA A 310 -22.14 -0.17 -18.32
N CYS A 311 -20.91 0.03 -17.82
CA CYS A 311 -20.26 -0.89 -16.90
C CYS A 311 -20.88 -0.88 -15.49
N GLY A 312 -21.28 0.30 -15.01
CA GLY A 312 -22.01 0.46 -13.74
C GLY A 312 -23.47 0.00 -13.80
N ASP A 313 -24.13 0.15 -14.96
CA ASP A 313 -25.48 -0.39 -15.25
C ASP A 313 -25.48 -1.93 -15.34
N ASN A 314 -24.32 -2.58 -15.20
CA ASN A 314 -24.06 -4.01 -15.47
C ASN A 314 -24.35 -4.43 -16.93
N ASN A 315 -24.55 -3.46 -17.82
CA ASN A 315 -24.94 -3.61 -19.23
C ASN A 315 -23.71 -3.68 -20.16
N ARG A 316 -22.67 -4.42 -19.74
CA ARG A 316 -21.39 -4.52 -20.47
C ARG A 316 -21.53 -5.17 -21.85
N ASP A 317 -22.58 -5.97 -22.06
CA ASP A 317 -22.87 -6.62 -23.35
C ASP A 317 -23.38 -5.62 -24.42
N ALA A 318 -23.80 -4.40 -24.05
CA ALA A 318 -24.12 -3.33 -24.99
C ALA A 318 -22.89 -2.66 -25.64
N LEU A 319 -21.68 -2.98 -25.16
CA LEU A 319 -20.40 -2.39 -25.62
C LEU A 319 -19.84 -3.14 -26.84
N THR A 320 -20.66 -3.22 -27.88
CA THR A 320 -20.37 -3.94 -29.15
C THR A 320 -19.19 -3.39 -29.93
N SER A 321 -18.73 -2.18 -29.62
CA SER A 321 -17.64 -1.44 -30.26
C SER A 321 -16.31 -1.49 -29.47
N LYS A 322 -16.15 -2.43 -28.53
CA LYS A 322 -14.97 -2.55 -27.64
C LYS A 322 -13.62 -2.44 -28.37
N GLU A 323 -13.45 -3.07 -29.52
CA GLU A 323 -12.19 -3.05 -30.29
C GLU A 323 -11.90 -1.67 -30.90
N GLU A 324 -12.93 -0.99 -31.41
CA GLU A 324 -12.86 0.38 -31.93
C GLU A 324 -12.53 1.40 -30.82
N PHE A 325 -13.15 1.24 -29.64
CA PHE A 325 -12.80 2.07 -28.48
C PHE A 325 -11.35 1.86 -28.02
N LEU A 326 -10.84 0.62 -28.01
CA LEU A 326 -9.44 0.37 -27.63
C LEU A 326 -8.46 1.03 -28.62
N GLN A 327 -8.78 1.09 -29.90
CA GLN A 327 -8.00 1.87 -30.88
C GLN A 327 -8.08 3.39 -30.64
N SER A 328 -9.26 3.90 -30.27
CA SER A 328 -9.41 5.30 -29.84
C SER A 328 -8.57 5.63 -28.61
N ALA A 329 -8.59 4.75 -27.59
CA ALA A 329 -7.81 4.89 -26.36
C ALA A 329 -6.30 4.89 -26.64
N LEU A 330 -5.79 3.96 -27.47
CA LEU A 330 -4.40 3.98 -27.93
C LEU A 330 -4.04 5.29 -28.65
N GLY A 331 -4.97 5.86 -29.43
CA GLY A 331 -4.81 7.17 -30.08
C GLY A 331 -4.72 8.36 -29.13
N ILE A 332 -5.15 8.22 -27.86
CA ILE A 332 -4.91 9.18 -26.78
C ILE A 332 -3.58 8.86 -26.08
N PHE A 333 -3.37 7.61 -25.68
CA PHE A 333 -2.18 7.21 -24.90
C PHE A 333 -0.86 7.41 -25.68
N LYS A 334 -0.87 7.27 -27.01
CA LYS A 334 0.31 7.42 -27.88
C LYS A 334 0.67 8.87 -28.24
N GLN A 335 -0.05 9.87 -27.75
CA GLN A 335 0.26 11.27 -28.03
C GLN A 335 1.56 11.72 -27.32
N ASP A 336 2.28 12.66 -27.92
CA ASP A 336 3.48 13.24 -27.31
C ASP A 336 3.15 14.01 -26.02
N SER A 337 2.11 14.86 -26.06
CA SER A 337 1.67 15.71 -24.93
C SER A 337 0.14 15.73 -24.76
N PRO A 338 -0.50 14.60 -24.40
CA PRO A 338 -1.92 14.54 -24.09
C PRO A 338 -2.26 15.26 -22.77
N LEU A 339 -3.53 15.63 -22.60
CA LEU A 339 -4.03 16.10 -21.31
C LEU A 339 -4.08 14.94 -20.30
N ALA A 340 -3.61 15.17 -19.08
CA ALA A 340 -3.65 14.18 -17.99
C ALA A 340 -5.06 13.62 -17.79
N THR A 341 -6.07 14.50 -17.72
CA THR A 341 -7.49 14.15 -17.56
C THR A 341 -8.10 13.38 -18.73
N ASP A 342 -7.46 13.36 -19.90
CA ASP A 342 -7.86 12.47 -20.99
C ASP A 342 -7.28 11.07 -20.81
N ILE A 343 -5.99 10.93 -20.47
CA ILE A 343 -5.39 9.62 -20.15
C ILE A 343 -6.15 8.97 -18.98
N GLU A 344 -6.33 9.71 -17.88
CA GLU A 344 -6.98 9.25 -16.65
C GLU A 344 -8.41 8.73 -16.93
N LYS A 345 -9.20 9.49 -17.69
CA LYS A 345 -10.55 9.13 -18.13
C LYS A 345 -10.59 7.90 -19.04
N TYR A 346 -9.67 7.79 -20.00
CA TYR A 346 -9.61 6.64 -20.89
C TYR A 346 -9.13 5.37 -20.16
N ILE A 347 -8.26 5.47 -19.15
CA ILE A 347 -7.86 4.34 -18.30
C ILE A 347 -9.06 3.79 -17.49
N MET A 348 -9.88 4.65 -16.90
CA MET A 348 -11.10 4.22 -16.21
C MET A 348 -12.03 3.44 -17.14
N ALA A 349 -12.22 3.91 -18.38
CA ALA A 349 -13.03 3.23 -19.39
C ALA A 349 -12.41 1.90 -19.89
N VAL A 350 -11.09 1.83 -20.05
CA VAL A 350 -10.37 0.58 -20.35
C VAL A 350 -10.55 -0.45 -19.22
N SER A 351 -10.48 0.00 -17.96
CA SER A 351 -10.73 -0.83 -16.78
C SER A 351 -12.18 -1.34 -16.76
N ALA A 352 -13.15 -0.46 -17.06
CA ALA A 352 -14.57 -0.77 -17.14
C ALA A 352 -14.89 -1.86 -18.20
N LEU A 353 -14.19 -1.85 -19.34
CA LEU A 353 -14.24 -2.91 -20.35
C LEU A 353 -13.63 -4.24 -19.91
N GLY A 354 -13.09 -4.34 -18.69
CA GLY A 354 -12.38 -5.51 -18.18
C GLY A 354 -11.04 -5.74 -18.87
N VAL A 355 -10.38 -4.67 -19.33
CA VAL A 355 -9.04 -4.71 -19.94
C VAL A 355 -8.02 -4.18 -18.94
N ASN A 356 -6.86 -4.82 -18.86
CA ASN A 356 -5.76 -4.34 -18.03
C ASN A 356 -5.11 -3.12 -18.71
N ALA A 357 -5.21 -1.93 -18.11
CA ALA A 357 -4.59 -0.72 -18.66
C ALA A 357 -3.05 -0.76 -18.67
N ARG A 358 -2.40 -1.67 -17.94
CA ARG A 358 -0.97 -1.97 -18.11
C ARG A 358 -0.63 -2.82 -19.34
N ALA A 359 -1.64 -3.37 -20.02
CA ALA A 359 -1.49 -4.27 -21.15
C ALA A 359 -2.61 -4.07 -22.18
N VAL A 360 -2.81 -2.83 -22.64
CA VAL A 360 -3.80 -2.50 -23.67
C VAL A 360 -3.39 -3.14 -25.00
N PRO A 361 -4.23 -4.00 -25.64
CA PRO A 361 -3.84 -4.71 -26.85
C PRO A 361 -3.54 -3.78 -28.03
N ASP A 362 -2.36 -3.91 -28.62
CA ASP A 362 -1.80 -3.03 -29.65
C ASP A 362 -1.16 -3.85 -30.79
N GLY A 363 -2.01 -4.50 -31.60
CA GLY A 363 -1.56 -5.49 -32.59
C GLY A 363 -0.98 -6.73 -31.93
N ASP A 364 0.24 -7.11 -32.32
CA ASP A 364 1.02 -8.20 -31.69
C ASP A 364 1.74 -7.76 -30.39
N HIS A 365 1.46 -6.55 -29.90
CA HIS A 365 2.09 -5.95 -28.73
C HIS A 365 1.05 -5.46 -27.71
N THR A 366 1.51 -4.89 -26.60
CA THR A 366 0.67 -4.27 -25.56
C THR A 366 1.24 -2.94 -25.10
N PHE A 367 0.39 -1.96 -24.88
CA PHE A 367 0.74 -0.64 -24.37
C PHE A 367 0.43 -0.53 -22.87
N ASP A 368 1.36 -0.01 -22.07
CA ASP A 368 1.12 0.32 -20.66
C ASP A 368 0.67 1.79 -20.52
N ALA A 369 -0.64 1.99 -20.35
CA ALA A 369 -1.24 3.31 -20.16
C ALA A 369 -1.00 3.86 -18.75
N ILE A 370 -0.75 3.01 -17.74
CA ILE A 370 -0.47 3.43 -16.37
C ILE A 370 0.93 4.06 -16.28
N GLU A 371 1.89 3.49 -16.99
CA GLU A 371 3.24 4.05 -17.14
C GLU A 371 3.19 5.42 -17.84
N LYS A 372 2.45 5.51 -18.95
CA LYS A 372 2.23 6.79 -19.66
C LYS A 372 1.51 7.82 -18.77
N MET A 373 0.58 7.40 -17.92
CA MET A 373 -0.11 8.28 -16.98
C MET A 373 0.85 8.84 -15.92
N ALA A 374 1.74 8.01 -15.35
CA ALA A 374 2.75 8.46 -14.40
C ALA A 374 3.71 9.49 -15.03
N GLN A 375 4.22 9.21 -16.23
CA GLN A 375 5.08 10.13 -16.98
C GLN A 375 4.40 11.49 -17.24
N VAL A 376 3.11 11.48 -17.61
CA VAL A 376 2.35 12.72 -17.86
C VAL A 376 2.04 13.45 -16.54
N PHE A 377 1.67 12.74 -15.47
CA PHE A 377 1.52 13.31 -14.13
C PHE A 377 2.80 14.02 -13.68
N ASN A 378 3.96 13.37 -13.80
CA ASN A 378 5.26 13.90 -13.42
C ASN A 378 5.72 15.09 -14.31
N SER A 379 5.14 15.25 -15.51
CA SER A 379 5.36 16.42 -16.37
C SER A 379 4.49 17.64 -16.03
N VAL A 380 3.42 17.47 -15.24
CA VAL A 380 2.52 18.56 -14.81
C VAL A 380 2.58 18.87 -13.31
N TYR A 381 3.16 17.97 -12.51
CA TYR A 381 3.45 18.18 -11.09
C TYR A 381 4.79 18.91 -10.91
N ASN A 382 4.79 20.01 -10.15
CA ASN A 382 6.04 20.65 -9.70
C ASN A 382 6.29 20.32 -8.22
N GLU A 383 7.37 19.60 -7.94
CA GLU A 383 7.72 19.10 -6.60
C GLU A 383 8.06 20.23 -5.60
N GLU A 384 8.88 21.21 -6.00
CA GLU A 384 9.31 22.34 -5.14
C GLU A 384 8.14 23.18 -4.60
N THR A 385 7.05 23.27 -5.35
CA THR A 385 5.87 24.10 -5.01
C THR A 385 4.61 23.29 -4.73
N GLN A 386 4.67 21.95 -4.88
CA GLN A 386 3.53 21.02 -4.85
C GLN A 386 2.35 21.49 -5.73
N SER A 387 2.67 22.15 -6.84
CA SER A 387 1.70 22.78 -7.73
C SER A 387 1.17 21.79 -8.75
N ILE A 388 -0.09 21.40 -8.56
CA ILE A 388 -0.92 20.63 -9.50
C ILE A 388 -2.40 20.95 -9.25
N ALA A 389 -3.22 20.87 -10.28
CA ALA A 389 -4.66 21.13 -10.18
C ALA A 389 -5.39 19.96 -9.49
N VAL A 390 -6.34 20.27 -8.60
CA VAL A 390 -6.99 19.25 -7.76
C VAL A 390 -7.83 18.24 -8.54
N ASN A 391 -8.39 18.64 -9.69
CA ASN A 391 -9.08 17.72 -10.59
C ASN A 391 -8.13 16.63 -11.12
N SER A 392 -6.90 16.96 -11.52
CA SER A 392 -5.92 15.95 -12.00
C SER A 392 -5.55 14.96 -10.91
N LEU A 393 -5.39 15.40 -9.65
CA LEU A 393 -5.18 14.48 -8.53
C LEU A 393 -6.36 13.51 -8.34
N ILE A 394 -7.59 14.03 -8.40
CA ILE A 394 -8.84 13.26 -8.27
C ILE A 394 -8.99 12.25 -9.42
N PHE A 395 -8.73 12.67 -10.65
CA PHE A 395 -8.79 11.80 -11.83
C PHE A 395 -7.69 10.74 -11.82
N ALA A 396 -6.45 11.10 -11.49
CA ALA A 396 -5.34 10.15 -11.34
C ALA A 396 -5.63 9.08 -10.29
N LEU A 397 -6.15 9.46 -9.11
CA LEU A 397 -6.49 8.49 -8.06
C LEU A 397 -7.59 7.52 -8.52
N ASN A 398 -8.68 8.03 -9.11
CA ASN A 398 -9.73 7.17 -9.68
C ASN A 398 -9.21 6.26 -10.81
N ALA A 399 -8.28 6.73 -11.64
CA ALA A 399 -7.70 5.96 -12.74
C ALA A 399 -6.69 4.89 -12.29
N TYR A 400 -5.93 5.13 -11.21
CA TYR A 400 -5.15 4.06 -10.57
C TYR A 400 -6.06 3.05 -9.86
N ASP A 401 -7.18 3.50 -9.29
CA ASP A 401 -8.10 2.65 -8.54
C ASP A 401 -9.08 1.84 -9.41
N SER A 402 -9.48 2.32 -10.59
CA SER A 402 -10.46 1.64 -11.47
C SER A 402 -10.09 0.21 -11.85
N GLY A 403 -8.79 -0.13 -11.82
CA GLY A 403 -8.28 -1.51 -11.96
C GLY A 403 -7.33 -1.94 -10.85
N ALA A 404 -7.32 -1.26 -9.69
CA ALA A 404 -6.40 -1.47 -8.57
C ALA A 404 -4.91 -1.52 -8.97
N TYR A 405 -4.51 -0.64 -9.89
CA TYR A 405 -3.16 -0.63 -10.46
C TYR A 405 -2.11 -0.18 -9.45
N GLU A 406 -0.95 -0.82 -9.49
CA GLU A 406 0.28 -0.35 -8.82
C GLU A 406 0.76 0.95 -9.48
N ILE A 407 1.18 1.93 -8.68
CA ILE A 407 1.63 3.25 -9.14
C ILE A 407 3.14 3.20 -9.43
N PRO A 408 3.62 3.60 -10.64
CA PRO A 408 5.05 3.71 -10.93
C PRO A 408 5.73 4.71 -10.00
N LYS A 409 6.62 4.22 -9.11
CA LYS A 409 7.28 5.06 -8.10
C LYS A 409 8.51 5.77 -8.66
N GLU A 410 8.29 6.81 -9.46
CA GLU A 410 9.35 7.70 -9.97
C GLU A 410 9.80 8.76 -8.94
N GLN A 411 8.88 9.33 -8.18
CA GLN A 411 9.10 10.29 -7.08
C GLN A 411 8.45 9.76 -5.79
N GLU A 412 8.74 10.36 -4.62
CA GLU A 412 8.10 9.93 -3.36
C GLU A 412 6.57 10.09 -3.37
N ILE A 413 6.07 11.08 -4.12
CA ILE A 413 4.65 11.40 -4.22
C ILE A 413 3.84 10.41 -5.07
N ASN A 414 4.50 9.57 -5.88
CA ASN A 414 3.87 8.56 -6.73
C ASN A 414 3.43 7.33 -5.90
N THR A 415 2.59 7.55 -4.91
CA THR A 415 1.97 6.54 -4.04
C THR A 415 0.50 6.93 -3.81
N ARG A 416 -0.36 5.95 -3.47
CA ARG A 416 -1.77 6.25 -3.13
C ARG A 416 -1.86 7.24 -1.99
N ASP A 417 -1.02 7.04 -0.97
CA ASP A 417 -0.94 7.90 0.20
C ASP A 417 -0.51 9.34 -0.16
N GLY A 418 0.51 9.51 -1.00
CA GLY A 418 0.96 10.81 -1.51
C GLY A 418 -0.09 11.55 -2.33
N LEU A 419 -0.78 10.86 -3.25
CA LEU A 419 -1.89 11.44 -4.01
C LEU A 419 -3.04 11.88 -3.10
N ILE A 420 -3.42 11.05 -2.12
CA ILE A 420 -4.48 11.35 -1.15
C ILE A 420 -4.08 12.56 -0.27
N ARG A 421 -2.84 12.62 0.23
CA ARG A 421 -2.31 13.78 0.97
C ARG A 421 -2.44 15.06 0.15
N LEU A 422 -2.00 15.05 -1.12
CA LEU A 422 -2.17 16.22 -1.99
C LEU A 422 -3.64 16.61 -2.23
N ILE A 423 -4.56 15.64 -2.35
CA ILE A 423 -6.01 15.94 -2.44
C ILE A 423 -6.48 16.63 -1.15
N LEU A 424 -6.13 16.09 0.02
CA LEU A 424 -6.47 16.65 1.33
C LEU A 424 -5.89 18.07 1.51
N ASP A 425 -4.69 18.35 1.00
CA ASP A 425 -4.04 19.66 1.06
C ASP A 425 -4.65 20.70 0.10
N LYS A 426 -5.45 20.30 -0.91
CA LYS A 426 -6.17 21.24 -1.79
C LYS A 426 -7.57 21.64 -1.26
N ARG A 427 -7.94 21.17 -0.06
CA ARG A 427 -9.19 21.55 0.65
C ARG A 427 -9.26 23.06 0.92
N LYS A 428 -10.48 23.53 1.18
CA LYS A 428 -10.79 24.93 1.51
C LYS A 428 -11.09 25.05 3.01
N GLU A 429 -11.02 26.28 3.55
CA GLU A 429 -11.22 26.55 4.99
C GLU A 429 -12.63 26.13 5.46
N ASP A 430 -13.63 26.20 4.59
CA ASP A 430 -15.00 25.74 4.86
C ASP A 430 -15.16 24.22 4.79
N GLY A 431 -14.15 23.48 4.30
CA GLY A 431 -14.01 22.02 4.47
C GLY A 431 -14.16 21.18 3.20
N GLY A 432 -14.70 21.75 2.12
CA GLY A 432 -14.82 21.07 0.82
C GLY A 432 -13.65 21.34 -0.12
N TRP A 433 -13.87 21.16 -1.42
CA TRP A 433 -12.90 21.37 -2.49
C TRP A 433 -13.43 22.32 -3.56
N ALA A 434 -12.54 23.04 -4.23
CA ALA A 434 -12.85 23.83 -5.42
C ALA A 434 -11.61 24.00 -6.31
N PHE A 435 -11.84 24.12 -7.62
CA PHE A 435 -10.78 24.33 -8.63
C PHE A 435 -10.03 25.65 -8.40
N TYR A 436 -10.76 26.72 -8.08
CA TYR A 436 -10.21 28.05 -7.77
C TYR A 436 -11.04 28.75 -6.68
N GLY A 437 -10.48 29.79 -6.06
CA GLY A 437 -11.14 30.55 -5.00
C GLY A 437 -10.96 29.97 -3.59
N SER A 438 -11.51 30.67 -2.61
CA SER A 438 -11.34 30.40 -1.17
C SER A 438 -12.47 29.59 -0.52
N LYS A 439 -13.56 29.32 -1.27
CA LYS A 439 -14.69 28.51 -0.82
C LYS A 439 -14.76 27.20 -1.59
N TYR A 440 -15.42 26.19 -1.02
CA TYR A 440 -15.76 24.97 -1.75
C TYR A 440 -16.72 25.21 -2.92
N ASP A 441 -16.78 24.22 -3.80
CA ASP A 441 -17.63 24.10 -4.98
C ASP A 441 -18.32 22.72 -4.94
N PRO A 442 -19.64 22.59 -5.20
CA PRO A 442 -20.34 21.32 -5.02
C PRO A 442 -19.81 20.20 -5.92
N ASP A 443 -19.59 20.48 -7.21
CA ASP A 443 -19.10 19.51 -8.18
C ASP A 443 -17.70 19.01 -7.81
N MET A 444 -16.75 19.90 -7.56
CA MET A 444 -15.39 19.51 -7.16
C MET A 444 -15.34 18.82 -5.79
N THR A 445 -16.26 19.15 -4.88
CA THR A 445 -16.39 18.44 -3.58
C THR A 445 -16.96 17.04 -3.78
N GLY A 446 -17.99 16.87 -4.61
CA GLY A 446 -18.53 15.55 -4.96
C GLY A 446 -17.49 14.66 -5.67
N MET A 447 -16.74 15.21 -6.63
CA MET A 447 -15.65 14.49 -7.30
C MET A 447 -14.54 14.06 -6.33
N ALA A 448 -14.16 14.90 -5.37
CA ALA A 448 -13.19 14.55 -4.33
C ALA A 448 -13.73 13.44 -3.39
N LEU A 449 -14.99 13.54 -2.97
CA LEU A 449 -15.65 12.50 -2.18
C LEU A 449 -15.71 11.16 -2.92
N HIS A 450 -15.99 11.16 -4.23
CA HIS A 450 -15.96 9.96 -5.08
C HIS A 450 -14.59 9.25 -5.07
N ALA A 451 -13.49 10.01 -5.15
CA ALA A 451 -12.13 9.46 -5.14
C ALA A 451 -11.71 8.95 -3.76
N LEU A 452 -12.15 9.62 -2.68
CA LEU A 452 -11.85 9.24 -1.30
C LEU A 452 -12.76 8.13 -0.77
N ALA A 453 -13.88 7.85 -1.42
CA ALA A 453 -14.88 6.87 -0.98
C ALA A 453 -14.35 5.44 -0.73
N PRO A 454 -13.43 4.84 -1.53
CA PRO A 454 -12.87 3.53 -1.21
C PRO A 454 -12.13 3.51 0.14
N TYR A 455 -11.34 4.55 0.39
CA TYR A 455 -10.54 4.73 1.61
C TYR A 455 -11.42 5.07 2.82
N TYR A 456 -12.50 5.84 2.62
CA TYR A 456 -13.50 6.11 3.65
C TYR A 456 -14.38 4.88 3.99
N THR A 457 -14.75 4.05 3.02
CA THR A 457 -15.63 2.89 3.25
C THR A 457 -14.89 1.64 3.75
N ALA A 458 -13.55 1.65 3.71
CA ALA A 458 -12.72 0.65 4.39
C ALA A 458 -12.87 0.70 5.92
N SER A 459 -12.68 -0.45 6.56
CA SER A 459 -12.79 -0.64 8.01
C SER A 459 -11.47 -0.40 8.77
N SER A 460 -10.32 -0.50 8.10
CA SER A 460 -8.99 -0.17 8.64
C SER A 460 -8.09 0.45 7.56
N ALA A 461 -7.00 1.09 7.97
CA ALA A 461 -5.98 1.60 7.06
C ALA A 461 -5.31 0.47 6.24
N GLU A 462 -5.16 -0.71 6.85
CA GLU A 462 -4.65 -1.93 6.20
C GLU A 462 -5.59 -2.40 5.07
N GLU A 463 -6.91 -2.39 5.29
CA GLU A 463 -7.89 -2.69 4.24
C GLU A 463 -7.94 -1.59 3.16
N ALA A 464 -7.69 -0.33 3.56
CA ALA A 464 -7.60 0.82 2.66
C ALA A 464 -6.26 0.89 1.89
N GLY A 465 -5.26 0.07 2.23
CA GLY A 465 -3.94 0.06 1.59
C GLY A 465 -3.14 1.37 1.71
N ILE A 466 -3.34 2.13 2.80
CA ILE A 466 -2.72 3.45 3.05
C ILE A 466 -2.21 3.58 4.50
N GLU A 467 -1.47 4.63 4.81
CA GLU A 467 -0.93 4.87 6.15
C GLU A 467 -2.04 5.24 7.14
N GLN A 468 -1.88 4.82 8.41
CA GLN A 468 -2.88 5.02 9.45
C GLN A 468 -3.22 6.50 9.68
N GLU A 469 -2.25 7.40 9.54
CA GLU A 469 -2.45 8.86 9.70
C GLU A 469 -3.29 9.42 8.55
N THR A 470 -2.96 9.05 7.31
CA THR A 470 -3.69 9.43 6.10
C THR A 470 -5.12 8.88 6.11
N TYR A 471 -5.31 7.64 6.58
CA TYR A 471 -6.64 7.03 6.76
C TYR A 471 -7.52 7.83 7.75
N GLN A 472 -6.97 8.30 8.87
CA GLN A 472 -7.73 9.18 9.79
C GLN A 472 -8.02 10.55 9.17
N ALA A 473 -7.07 11.13 8.42
CA ALA A 473 -7.26 12.39 7.72
C ALA A 473 -8.36 12.30 6.65
N VAL A 474 -8.44 11.19 5.91
CA VAL A 474 -9.54 10.91 4.96
C VAL A 474 -10.88 10.85 5.68
N LYS A 475 -11.00 10.11 6.79
CA LYS A 475 -12.26 10.02 7.56
C LYS A 475 -12.77 11.40 7.97
N ALA A 476 -11.92 12.19 8.64
CA ALA A 476 -12.27 13.54 9.10
C ALA A 476 -12.60 14.51 7.94
N ALA A 477 -11.89 14.42 6.81
CA ALA A 477 -12.14 15.27 5.65
C ALA A 477 -13.46 14.93 4.95
N VAL A 478 -13.79 13.65 4.80
CA VAL A 478 -15.05 13.18 4.21
C VAL A 478 -16.23 13.52 5.12
N ASP A 479 -16.15 13.27 6.42
CA ASP A 479 -17.21 13.63 7.39
C ASP A 479 -17.54 15.13 7.33
N GLN A 480 -16.51 15.98 7.29
CA GLN A 480 -16.70 17.43 7.18
C GLN A 480 -17.31 17.82 5.83
N ALA A 481 -16.81 17.30 4.71
CA ALA A 481 -17.31 17.64 3.38
C ALA A 481 -18.76 17.16 3.14
N VAL A 482 -19.12 15.97 3.65
CA VAL A 482 -20.51 15.48 3.67
C VAL A 482 -21.39 16.43 4.48
N SER A 483 -20.94 16.87 5.66
CA SER A 483 -21.70 17.84 6.48
C SER A 483 -21.87 19.20 5.79
N VAL A 484 -20.84 19.69 5.10
CA VAL A 484 -20.87 20.96 4.34
C VAL A 484 -21.89 20.89 3.21
N LEU A 485 -21.86 19.83 2.40
CA LEU A 485 -22.81 19.62 1.31
C LEU A 485 -24.25 19.43 1.84
N ALA A 486 -24.45 18.60 2.87
CA ALA A 486 -25.75 18.41 3.50
C ALA A 486 -26.37 19.72 4.04
N ASN A 487 -25.55 20.57 4.68
CA ASN A 487 -25.98 21.89 5.15
C ASN A 487 -26.26 22.89 4.01
N ALA A 488 -25.77 22.62 2.80
CA ALA A 488 -25.94 23.45 1.61
C ALA A 488 -27.04 22.97 0.65
N TYR A 489 -27.73 21.87 0.98
CA TYR A 489 -28.90 21.37 0.27
C TYR A 489 -30.12 22.27 0.54
N GLN A 490 -30.77 22.75 -0.52
CA GLN A 490 -31.83 23.77 -0.48
C GLN A 490 -33.22 23.19 -0.81
N GLU A 491 -34.28 23.90 -0.42
CA GLU A 491 -35.69 23.59 -0.72
C GLU A 491 -35.98 23.45 -2.23
N ASN A 492 -35.20 24.12 -3.09
CA ASN A 492 -35.26 23.97 -4.56
C ASN A 492 -34.62 22.68 -5.09
N GLY A 493 -34.19 21.78 -4.20
CA GLY A 493 -33.62 20.49 -4.56
C GLY A 493 -32.15 20.51 -4.98
N THR A 494 -31.39 21.58 -4.73
CA THR A 494 -29.99 21.70 -5.20
C THR A 494 -28.99 22.07 -4.10
N PHE A 495 -27.72 21.74 -4.36
CA PHE A 495 -26.57 22.18 -3.56
C PHE A 495 -26.09 23.54 -4.07
N GLY A 496 -25.94 24.52 -3.17
CA GLY A 496 -25.81 25.94 -3.53
C GLY A 496 -24.65 26.28 -4.49
N GLY A 497 -24.99 27.01 -5.57
CA GLY A 497 -24.04 27.52 -6.57
C GLY A 497 -24.55 28.77 -7.28
N ARG A 498 -24.00 29.13 -8.45
CA ARG A 498 -24.48 30.30 -9.23
C ARG A 498 -25.89 30.12 -9.83
N SER A 499 -26.34 28.88 -9.99
CA SER A 499 -27.67 28.53 -10.52
C SER A 499 -28.02 27.07 -10.19
N ALA A 500 -29.26 26.85 -9.74
CA ALA A 500 -29.81 25.51 -9.49
C ALA A 500 -29.81 24.68 -10.80
N ASN A 501 -29.22 23.49 -10.76
CA ASN A 501 -29.01 22.65 -11.94
C ASN A 501 -28.87 21.16 -11.57
N SER A 502 -29.08 20.27 -12.55
CA SER A 502 -29.04 18.81 -12.38
C SER A 502 -27.62 18.22 -12.27
N ASN A 503 -26.61 18.85 -12.89
CA ASN A 503 -25.23 18.35 -12.92
C ASN A 503 -24.61 18.31 -11.51
N SER A 504 -24.58 19.45 -10.81
CA SER A 504 -24.05 19.55 -9.45
C SER A 504 -24.79 18.64 -8.46
N LEU A 505 -26.11 18.49 -8.64
CA LEU A 505 -26.97 17.59 -7.86
C LEU A 505 -26.57 16.13 -8.06
N ALA A 506 -26.47 15.68 -9.32
CA ALA A 506 -26.17 14.30 -9.67
C ALA A 506 -24.73 13.88 -9.28
N ILE A 507 -23.74 14.76 -9.44
CA ILE A 507 -22.35 14.53 -9.01
C ILE A 507 -22.26 14.34 -7.48
N VAL A 508 -22.98 15.15 -6.70
CA VAL A 508 -23.02 14.99 -5.23
C VAL A 508 -23.79 13.73 -4.81
N MET A 509 -24.92 13.43 -5.46
CA MET A 509 -25.69 12.20 -5.18
C MET A 509 -24.86 10.94 -5.44
N ALA A 510 -24.20 10.83 -6.59
CA ALA A 510 -23.35 9.68 -6.91
C ALA A 510 -22.17 9.53 -5.93
N ALA A 511 -21.57 10.64 -5.49
CA ALA A 511 -20.55 10.63 -4.46
C ALA A 511 -21.08 10.13 -3.11
N PHE A 512 -22.31 10.51 -2.75
CA PHE A 512 -23.00 10.02 -1.56
C PHE A 512 -23.35 8.54 -1.66
N HIS A 513 -23.79 8.03 -2.81
CA HIS A 513 -23.96 6.59 -3.04
C HIS A 513 -22.63 5.83 -2.93
N ALA A 514 -21.52 6.41 -3.38
CA ALA A 514 -20.17 5.84 -3.22
C ALA A 514 -19.73 5.77 -1.74
N LEU A 515 -20.30 6.59 -0.86
CA LEU A 515 -20.11 6.57 0.60
C LEU A 515 -21.15 5.70 1.34
N GLY A 516 -22.21 5.26 0.66
CA GLY A 516 -23.33 4.51 1.26
C GLY A 516 -24.40 5.40 1.91
N ILE A 517 -24.51 6.65 1.48
CA ILE A 517 -25.53 7.61 1.91
C ILE A 517 -26.67 7.61 0.88
N ASP A 518 -27.91 7.48 1.35
CA ASP A 518 -29.09 7.33 0.50
C ASP A 518 -29.69 8.69 0.11
N SER A 519 -29.74 8.99 -1.20
CA SER A 519 -30.26 10.27 -1.70
C SER A 519 -31.80 10.39 -1.71
N HIS A 520 -32.52 9.32 -1.38
CA HIS A 520 -33.97 9.33 -1.18
C HIS A 520 -34.34 9.25 0.32
N GLU A 521 -33.60 8.46 1.11
CA GLU A 521 -33.94 8.16 2.51
C GLU A 521 -33.14 8.94 3.59
N ASP A 522 -31.97 9.51 3.31
CA ASP A 522 -31.18 10.19 4.35
C ASP A 522 -31.83 11.52 4.80
N PRO A 523 -32.17 11.72 6.10
CA PRO A 523 -32.87 12.91 6.56
C PRO A 523 -32.13 14.23 6.35
N ARG A 524 -30.82 14.21 6.04
CA ARG A 524 -30.03 15.39 5.69
C ARG A 524 -30.28 15.85 4.25
N LEU A 525 -30.84 14.98 3.42
CA LEU A 525 -31.11 15.16 1.98
C LEU A 525 -32.60 15.28 1.69
N ILE A 526 -33.41 15.55 2.72
CA ILE A 526 -34.86 15.76 2.61
C ILE A 526 -35.18 17.18 3.11
N LYS A 527 -35.95 17.94 2.32
CA LYS A 527 -36.51 19.25 2.67
C LYS A 527 -38.00 19.25 2.38
N ASP A 528 -38.82 19.57 3.39
CA ASP A 528 -40.29 19.64 3.30
C ASP A 528 -40.98 18.40 2.68
N GLY A 529 -40.34 17.23 2.80
CA GLY A 529 -40.82 15.96 2.25
C GLY A 529 -40.31 15.62 0.85
N VAL A 530 -39.51 16.49 0.23
CA VAL A 530 -38.84 16.26 -1.07
C VAL A 530 -37.39 15.83 -0.80
N SER A 531 -36.95 14.72 -1.39
CA SER A 531 -35.57 14.24 -1.31
C SER A 531 -34.69 14.75 -2.46
N ALA A 532 -33.37 14.57 -2.35
CA ALA A 532 -32.43 14.84 -3.44
C ALA A 532 -32.71 13.99 -4.69
N MET A 533 -33.22 12.76 -4.53
CA MET A 533 -33.67 11.94 -5.66
C MET A 533 -34.91 12.51 -6.34
N ASP A 534 -35.95 12.87 -5.58
CA ASP A 534 -37.18 13.48 -6.14
C ASP A 534 -36.83 14.78 -6.88
N SER A 535 -35.91 15.56 -6.29
CA SER A 535 -35.35 16.78 -6.86
C SER A 535 -34.70 16.52 -8.23
N LEU A 536 -33.85 15.49 -8.34
CA LEU A 536 -33.20 15.13 -9.60
C LEU A 536 -34.22 14.71 -10.67
N LEU A 537 -35.27 13.98 -10.28
CA LEU A 537 -36.32 13.54 -11.19
C LEU A 537 -37.15 14.69 -11.76
N THR A 538 -37.24 15.85 -11.10
CA THR A 538 -37.87 17.06 -11.69
C THR A 538 -37.16 17.58 -12.95
N PHE A 539 -35.87 17.24 -13.14
CA PHE A 539 -35.11 17.60 -14.33
C PHE A 539 -35.31 16.62 -15.50
N VAL A 540 -36.03 15.51 -15.33
CA VAL A 540 -36.30 14.55 -16.42
C VAL A 540 -37.09 15.23 -17.56
N VAL A 541 -36.74 14.93 -18.81
CA VAL A 541 -37.55 15.36 -19.97
C VAL A 541 -38.82 14.52 -20.11
N ASP A 542 -39.83 15.08 -20.74
CA ASP A 542 -41.18 14.51 -20.83
C ASP A 542 -41.20 13.17 -21.61
N THR A 543 -40.20 12.95 -22.48
CA THR A 543 -39.91 11.66 -23.15
C THR A 543 -39.28 10.59 -22.25
N GLN A 544 -38.81 10.99 -21.05
CA GLN A 544 -38.14 10.22 -20.00
C GLN A 544 -36.83 9.54 -20.44
N ASP A 545 -36.16 10.05 -21.46
CA ASP A 545 -34.93 9.48 -22.04
C ASP A 545 -33.68 10.37 -21.83
N GLY A 546 -33.75 11.32 -20.90
CA GLY A 546 -32.67 12.25 -20.58
C GLY A 546 -33.03 13.28 -19.50
N PHE A 547 -32.11 14.21 -19.25
CA PHE A 547 -32.25 15.25 -18.23
C PHE A 547 -32.02 16.66 -18.81
N LYS A 548 -32.82 17.61 -18.35
CA LYS A 548 -32.70 19.06 -18.51
C LYS A 548 -31.51 19.56 -17.66
N TRP A 549 -30.80 20.60 -18.10
CA TRP A 549 -29.74 21.22 -17.28
C TRP A 549 -30.33 22.09 -16.15
N MET A 550 -31.25 22.99 -16.50
CA MET A 550 -32.03 23.81 -15.58
C MET A 550 -33.53 23.55 -15.81
N LEU A 551 -34.37 23.75 -14.79
CA LEU A 551 -35.83 23.58 -14.90
C LEU A 551 -36.49 24.49 -15.95
N SER A 552 -35.82 25.58 -16.35
CA SER A 552 -36.25 26.45 -17.44
C SER A 552 -35.94 25.92 -18.85
N ASN A 553 -35.34 24.75 -19.00
CA ASN A 553 -35.07 24.11 -20.29
C ASN A 553 -36.18 23.13 -20.67
N SER A 554 -36.62 23.16 -21.93
CA SER A 554 -37.64 22.25 -22.48
C SER A 554 -37.07 20.98 -23.12
N SER A 555 -35.75 20.89 -23.33
CA SER A 555 -35.05 19.76 -23.94
C SER A 555 -33.98 19.17 -23.03
N GLU A 556 -33.50 17.97 -23.35
CA GLU A 556 -32.36 17.39 -22.65
C GLU A 556 -31.06 18.15 -22.94
N ASN A 557 -30.06 17.93 -22.09
CA ASN A 557 -28.67 18.33 -22.29
C ASN A 557 -27.79 17.08 -22.13
N ALA A 558 -26.90 16.80 -23.07
CA ALA A 558 -26.12 15.55 -23.07
C ALA A 558 -25.31 15.33 -21.78
N MET A 559 -24.70 16.37 -21.19
CA MET A 559 -23.93 16.27 -19.95
C MET A 559 -24.83 16.11 -18.73
N ALA A 560 -26.00 16.75 -18.72
CA ALA A 560 -27.03 16.53 -17.69
C ALA A 560 -27.60 15.11 -17.77
N THR A 561 -27.86 14.59 -18.97
CA THR A 561 -28.27 13.20 -19.21
C THR A 561 -27.21 12.22 -18.71
N GLU A 562 -25.93 12.44 -19.05
CA GLU A 562 -24.79 11.60 -18.62
C GLU A 562 -24.66 11.55 -17.09
N GLN A 563 -24.59 12.72 -16.42
CA GLN A 563 -24.43 12.76 -14.96
C GLN A 563 -25.69 12.35 -14.20
N GLY A 564 -26.89 12.69 -14.69
CA GLY A 564 -28.15 12.22 -14.11
C GLY A 564 -28.27 10.69 -14.18
N TYR A 565 -27.86 10.09 -15.30
CA TYR A 565 -27.82 8.63 -15.46
C TYR A 565 -26.80 7.98 -14.52
N MET A 566 -25.60 8.55 -14.38
CA MET A 566 -24.58 8.17 -13.40
C MET A 566 -25.14 8.16 -11.96
N ALA A 567 -25.98 9.13 -11.59
CA ALA A 567 -26.67 9.18 -10.29
C ALA A 567 -27.76 8.09 -10.15
N LEU A 568 -28.55 7.81 -11.19
CA LEU A 568 -29.54 6.73 -11.17
C LEU A 568 -28.87 5.33 -11.08
N ILE A 569 -27.78 5.10 -11.83
CA ILE A 569 -27.02 3.85 -11.80
C ILE A 569 -26.46 3.60 -10.39
N SER A 570 -25.84 4.62 -9.78
CA SER A 570 -25.23 4.49 -8.46
C SER A 570 -26.27 4.32 -7.36
N TYR A 571 -27.42 4.99 -7.44
CA TYR A 571 -28.57 4.76 -6.54
C TYR A 571 -29.05 3.31 -6.63
N VAL A 572 -29.47 2.86 -7.82
CA VAL A 572 -30.10 1.54 -8.00
C VAL A 572 -29.16 0.42 -7.55
N ASN A 573 -27.89 0.44 -7.95
CA ASN A 573 -26.93 -0.57 -7.50
C ASN A 573 -26.67 -0.51 -5.98
N MET A 574 -26.66 0.68 -5.36
CA MET A 574 -26.51 0.81 -3.91
C MET A 574 -27.70 0.18 -3.17
N LYS A 575 -28.94 0.45 -3.61
CA LYS A 575 -30.17 -0.16 -3.06
C LYS A 575 -30.20 -1.68 -3.26
N GLU A 576 -29.92 -2.17 -4.46
CA GLU A 576 -29.94 -3.61 -4.78
C GLU A 576 -28.87 -4.40 -4.01
N THR A 577 -27.68 -3.83 -3.80
CA THR A 577 -26.57 -4.51 -3.12
C THR A 577 -26.54 -4.31 -1.61
N GLY A 578 -27.26 -3.29 -1.10
CA GLY A 578 -27.23 -2.88 0.31
C GLY A 578 -25.86 -2.38 0.77
N LYS A 579 -25.10 -1.73 -0.12
CA LYS A 579 -23.70 -1.34 0.07
C LYS A 579 -23.36 -0.05 -0.67
N PRO A 580 -22.32 0.70 -0.23
CA PRO A 580 -21.76 1.80 -1.00
C PRO A 580 -21.39 1.38 -2.43
N TYR A 581 -21.71 2.19 -3.42
CA TYR A 581 -21.48 1.90 -4.84
C TYR A 581 -20.80 3.06 -5.56
N ASN A 582 -19.53 2.86 -5.95
CA ASN A 582 -18.76 3.84 -6.70
C ASN A 582 -18.77 3.48 -8.20
N ILE A 583 -19.27 4.37 -9.04
CA ILE A 583 -19.44 4.08 -10.47
C ILE A 583 -18.12 4.06 -11.26
N TYR A 584 -17.10 4.83 -10.84
CA TYR A 584 -15.80 4.88 -11.53
C TYR A 584 -14.98 3.58 -11.43
N ASN A 585 -15.40 2.64 -10.58
CA ASN A 585 -14.93 1.25 -10.55
C ASN A 585 -16.07 0.22 -10.78
N CYS A 586 -17.24 0.66 -11.24
CA CYS A 586 -18.43 -0.15 -11.46
C CYS A 586 -18.82 -1.02 -10.25
N GLY A 587 -18.70 -0.47 -9.04
CA GLY A 587 -18.99 -1.16 -7.78
C GLY A 587 -17.96 -2.22 -7.37
N VAL A 588 -16.84 -2.36 -8.08
CA VAL A 588 -15.75 -3.24 -7.66
C VAL A 588 -15.10 -2.62 -6.43
N LYS A 589 -15.21 -3.29 -5.27
CA LYS A 589 -14.50 -2.87 -4.06
C LYS A 589 -12.99 -2.90 -4.35
N ILE A 590 -12.41 -1.71 -4.47
CA ILE A 590 -10.96 -1.54 -4.61
C ILE A 590 -10.32 -1.86 -3.27
N ILE A 591 -9.72 -3.04 -3.20
CA ILE A 591 -8.67 -3.36 -2.26
C ILE A 591 -7.39 -3.11 -3.05
N PRO A 592 -6.54 -2.12 -2.69
CA PRO A 592 -5.25 -1.96 -3.32
C PRO A 592 -4.46 -3.28 -3.27
N PRO A 593 -3.58 -3.56 -4.24
CA PRO A 593 -2.92 -4.87 -4.35
C PRO A 593 -2.25 -5.24 -3.02
N LEU A 594 -2.85 -6.22 -2.34
CA LEU A 594 -2.62 -6.51 -0.92
C LEU A 594 -1.14 -6.83 -0.73
N LYS A 595 -0.47 -6.07 0.18
CA LYS A 595 0.99 -6.04 0.36
C LYS A 595 1.61 -7.41 0.09
N VAL A 596 2.23 -7.55 -1.07
CA VAL A 596 2.83 -8.80 -1.50
C VAL A 596 4.20 -8.84 -0.85
N ASP A 597 4.24 -9.40 0.36
CA ASP A 597 5.47 -9.60 1.12
C ASP A 597 6.52 -10.34 0.28
N VAL A 598 7.78 -9.96 0.47
CA VAL A 598 8.88 -10.79 -0.03
C VAL A 598 8.85 -12.13 0.70
N THR A 599 9.18 -13.19 -0.02
CA THR A 599 9.26 -14.58 0.48
C THR A 599 10.64 -15.20 0.24
N GLY A 600 11.53 -14.48 -0.44
CA GLY A 600 12.93 -14.83 -0.65
C GLY A 600 13.64 -13.85 -1.57
N VAL A 601 14.97 -13.79 -1.43
CA VAL A 601 15.90 -13.19 -2.39
C VAL A 601 16.95 -14.23 -2.73
N VAL A 602 17.41 -14.27 -3.98
CA VAL A 602 18.52 -15.13 -4.43
C VAL A 602 19.53 -14.33 -5.22
N LEU A 603 20.77 -14.81 -5.29
CA LEU A 603 21.82 -14.27 -6.15
C LEU A 603 22.09 -15.20 -7.33
N ASP A 604 22.56 -14.63 -8.44
CA ASP A 604 22.96 -15.38 -9.63
C ASP A 604 24.26 -16.20 -9.47
N LYS A 605 24.99 -15.99 -8.36
CA LYS A 605 26.24 -16.68 -8.00
C LYS A 605 26.32 -16.89 -6.49
N ASP A 606 26.78 -18.07 -6.06
CA ASP A 606 27.14 -18.36 -4.66
C ASP A 606 28.60 -18.00 -4.34
N SER A 607 29.44 -17.91 -5.38
CA SER A 607 30.87 -17.72 -5.28
C SER A 607 31.45 -17.12 -6.57
N ALA A 608 32.56 -16.37 -6.44
CA ALA A 608 33.32 -15.84 -7.57
C ALA A 608 34.80 -15.57 -7.22
N VAL A 609 35.63 -15.46 -8.26
CA VAL A 609 37.03 -15.05 -8.17
C VAL A 609 37.23 -13.80 -9.03
N VAL A 610 38.03 -12.85 -8.55
CA VAL A 610 38.40 -11.59 -9.24
C VAL A 610 39.85 -11.24 -8.92
N GLU A 611 40.56 -10.57 -9.84
CA GLU A 611 41.88 -10.00 -9.54
C GLU A 611 41.77 -8.59 -8.95
N VAL A 612 42.80 -8.13 -8.22
CA VAL A 612 42.88 -6.77 -7.65
C VAL A 612 42.67 -5.71 -8.73
N GLY A 613 41.70 -4.81 -8.50
CA GLY A 613 41.32 -3.75 -9.44
C GLY A 613 40.24 -4.12 -10.46
N GLU A 614 39.81 -5.38 -10.54
CA GLU A 614 38.66 -5.79 -11.35
C GLU A 614 37.32 -5.57 -10.62
N SER A 615 36.21 -5.72 -11.34
CA SER A 615 34.85 -5.61 -10.80
C SER A 615 33.92 -6.69 -11.37
N LEU A 616 32.96 -7.12 -10.57
CA LEU A 616 31.99 -8.17 -10.89
C LEU A 616 30.56 -7.67 -10.63
N LYS A 617 29.64 -7.93 -11.56
CA LYS A 617 28.20 -7.77 -11.31
C LYS A 617 27.63 -9.02 -10.63
N LEU A 618 26.99 -8.84 -9.48
CA LEU A 618 26.03 -9.80 -8.94
C LEU A 618 24.62 -9.34 -9.32
N ASN A 619 23.75 -10.29 -9.62
CA ASN A 619 22.34 -10.02 -9.92
C ASN A 619 21.47 -10.69 -8.87
N ALA A 620 20.52 -9.93 -8.31
CA ALA A 620 19.58 -10.42 -7.31
C ALA A 620 18.18 -10.58 -7.90
N SER A 621 17.48 -11.67 -7.53
CA SER A 621 16.08 -11.91 -7.90
C SER A 621 15.23 -12.05 -6.64
N ILE A 622 14.08 -11.36 -6.62
CA ILE A 622 13.15 -11.30 -5.49
C ILE A 622 11.92 -12.15 -5.80
N PHE A 623 11.43 -12.87 -4.79
CA PHE A 623 10.26 -13.74 -4.92
C PHE A 623 9.15 -13.36 -3.92
N PRO A 624 7.87 -13.34 -4.34
CA PRO A 624 7.41 -13.47 -5.72
C PRO A 624 7.82 -12.25 -6.55
N GLU A 625 7.82 -12.38 -7.88
CA GLU A 625 8.27 -11.31 -8.79
C GLU A 625 7.38 -10.04 -8.71
N ASN A 626 6.14 -10.19 -8.23
CA ASN A 626 5.21 -9.10 -7.93
C ASN A 626 5.21 -8.65 -6.45
N ALA A 627 6.30 -8.89 -5.71
CA ALA A 627 6.46 -8.36 -4.36
C ALA A 627 6.37 -6.82 -4.35
N THR A 628 5.61 -6.23 -3.43
CA THR A 628 5.31 -4.78 -3.40
C THR A 628 6.43 -3.94 -2.78
N ASN A 629 7.47 -4.56 -2.23
CA ASN A 629 8.74 -3.91 -1.95
C ASN A 629 9.85 -4.74 -2.61
N LYS A 630 10.73 -4.07 -3.35
CA LYS A 630 11.85 -4.67 -4.09
C LYS A 630 13.20 -4.04 -3.73
N ASN A 631 13.24 -3.23 -2.68
CA ASN A 631 14.45 -2.55 -2.22
C ASN A 631 15.44 -3.56 -1.60
N LEU A 632 16.71 -3.39 -1.92
CA LEU A 632 17.80 -4.29 -1.52
C LEU A 632 18.95 -3.50 -0.91
N ILE A 633 19.47 -4.01 0.22
CA ILE A 633 20.61 -3.47 0.94
C ILE A 633 21.79 -4.41 0.70
N TRP A 634 22.89 -3.87 0.16
CA TRP A 634 24.12 -4.61 -0.12
C TRP A 634 25.20 -4.30 0.92
N THR A 635 25.96 -5.31 1.33
CA THR A 635 27.04 -5.20 2.34
C THR A 635 28.22 -6.12 2.02
N SER A 636 29.41 -5.77 2.50
CA SER A 636 30.62 -6.62 2.47
C SER A 636 31.08 -6.96 3.88
N SER A 637 31.50 -8.20 4.10
CA SER A 637 32.10 -8.62 5.39
C SER A 637 33.49 -8.02 5.64
N ASN A 638 34.18 -7.56 4.58
CA ASN A 638 35.50 -6.93 4.65
C ASN A 638 35.76 -6.08 3.40
N GLU A 639 35.50 -4.78 3.52
CA GLU A 639 35.65 -3.79 2.44
C GLU A 639 37.09 -3.60 1.96
N ASN A 640 38.10 -4.00 2.75
CA ASN A 640 39.50 -3.96 2.31
C ASN A 640 39.83 -5.02 1.24
N VAL A 641 39.03 -6.10 1.20
CA VAL A 641 39.15 -7.18 0.20
C VAL A 641 38.23 -6.89 -0.99
N ALA A 642 36.96 -6.55 -0.76
CA ALA A 642 36.07 -6.05 -1.82
C ALA A 642 34.91 -5.21 -1.26
N THR A 643 34.52 -4.15 -1.97
CA THR A 643 33.32 -3.34 -1.71
C THR A 643 32.19 -3.74 -2.63
N VAL A 644 30.96 -3.29 -2.34
CA VAL A 644 29.78 -3.48 -3.20
C VAL A 644 28.94 -2.20 -3.21
N ASP A 645 28.38 -1.82 -4.36
CA ASP A 645 27.47 -0.68 -4.49
C ASP A 645 25.99 -1.06 -4.31
N ALA A 646 25.09 -0.07 -4.25
CA ALA A 646 23.65 -0.31 -4.12
C ALA A 646 23.03 -1.11 -5.29
N ASN A 647 23.72 -1.20 -6.43
CA ASN A 647 23.28 -1.97 -7.58
C ASN A 647 23.80 -3.42 -7.56
N GLY A 648 24.68 -3.81 -6.64
CA GLY A 648 25.35 -5.12 -6.65
C GLY A 648 26.56 -5.23 -7.58
N PHE A 649 27.19 -4.12 -7.97
CA PHE A 649 28.55 -4.13 -8.51
C PHE A 649 29.56 -4.29 -7.37
N VAL A 650 30.28 -5.39 -7.39
CA VAL A 650 31.38 -5.70 -6.46
C VAL A 650 32.69 -5.21 -7.08
N SER A 651 33.50 -4.47 -6.32
CA SER A 651 34.82 -3.98 -6.76
C SER A 651 35.92 -4.59 -5.90
N ALA A 652 36.94 -5.17 -6.53
CA ALA A 652 38.07 -5.75 -5.82
C ALA A 652 38.92 -4.65 -5.15
N GLY A 653 39.16 -4.82 -3.85
CA GLY A 653 40.05 -3.98 -3.05
C GLY A 653 41.52 -4.22 -3.39
N ARG A 654 42.42 -3.56 -2.66
CA ARG A 654 43.88 -3.68 -2.88
C ARG A 654 44.51 -4.92 -2.24
N ILE A 655 43.77 -5.64 -1.39
CA ILE A 655 44.28 -6.76 -0.61
C ILE A 655 43.64 -8.06 -1.10
N ALA A 656 44.46 -9.01 -1.54
CA ALA A 656 44.01 -10.36 -1.87
C ALA A 656 43.51 -11.09 -0.61
N GLY A 657 42.40 -11.82 -0.74
CA GLY A 657 41.74 -12.46 0.39
C GLY A 657 40.32 -12.91 0.07
N GLU A 658 39.61 -13.40 1.10
CA GLU A 658 38.20 -13.81 0.99
C GLU A 658 37.30 -12.80 1.71
N THR A 659 36.17 -12.45 1.12
CA THR A 659 35.06 -11.73 1.77
C THR A 659 33.72 -12.30 1.30
N VAL A 660 32.68 -12.16 2.11
CA VAL A 660 31.30 -12.44 1.73
C VAL A 660 30.60 -11.12 1.41
N ILE A 661 29.95 -11.06 0.24
CA ILE A 661 29.01 -10.01 -0.13
C ILE A 661 27.59 -10.53 0.18
N THR A 662 26.82 -9.76 0.94
CA THR A 662 25.45 -10.12 1.33
C THR A 662 24.48 -9.08 0.79
N VAL A 663 23.42 -9.56 0.13
CA VAL A 663 22.23 -8.79 -0.21
C VAL A 663 21.11 -9.15 0.76
N THR A 664 20.42 -8.13 1.28
CA THR A 664 19.32 -8.26 2.23
C THR A 664 18.12 -7.47 1.72
N THR A 665 16.90 -7.97 1.94
CA THR A 665 15.68 -7.18 1.72
C THR A 665 15.63 -5.99 2.69
N GLU A 666 15.00 -4.89 2.29
CA GLU A 666 14.89 -3.67 3.12
C GLU A 666 14.20 -3.90 4.47
N ASP A 667 13.26 -4.86 4.54
CA ASP A 667 12.60 -5.28 5.78
C ASP A 667 13.46 -6.19 6.69
N GLY A 668 14.65 -6.59 6.23
CA GLY A 668 15.58 -7.48 6.94
C GLY A 668 15.16 -8.95 7.00
N ALA A 669 14.04 -9.34 6.38
CA ALA A 669 13.46 -10.67 6.53
C ALA A 669 14.18 -11.77 5.71
N PHE A 670 14.77 -11.42 4.58
CA PHE A 670 15.43 -12.36 3.66
C PHE A 670 16.80 -11.85 3.21
N PHE A 671 17.76 -12.74 3.08
CA PHE A 671 19.10 -12.43 2.59
C PHE A 671 19.67 -13.56 1.71
N ALA A 672 20.61 -13.19 0.85
CA ALA A 672 21.43 -14.11 0.07
C ALA A 672 22.88 -13.61 0.04
N SER A 673 23.84 -14.53 -0.12
CA SER A 673 25.27 -14.21 0.04
C SER A 673 26.14 -14.88 -1.03
N CYS A 674 27.13 -14.14 -1.55
CA CYS A 674 28.12 -14.62 -2.49
C CYS A 674 29.54 -14.50 -1.89
N LYS A 675 30.33 -15.57 -1.96
CA LYS A 675 31.73 -15.60 -1.53
C LYS A 675 32.64 -15.05 -2.62
N ILE A 676 33.34 -13.95 -2.36
CA ILE A 676 34.28 -13.32 -3.27
C ILE A 676 35.71 -13.61 -2.82
N GLN A 677 36.46 -14.29 -3.68
CA GLN A 677 37.90 -14.50 -3.52
C GLN A 677 38.65 -13.51 -4.42
N VAL A 678 39.29 -12.51 -3.82
CA VAL A 678 40.21 -11.61 -4.53
C VAL A 678 41.60 -12.24 -4.57
N LYS A 679 42.24 -12.16 -5.73
CA LYS A 679 43.63 -12.56 -5.99
C LYS A 679 44.47 -11.37 -6.42
N ASN A 680 45.79 -11.48 -6.27
CA ASN A 680 46.73 -10.53 -6.85
C ASN A 680 47.86 -11.32 -7.53
N THR A 681 47.53 -11.90 -8.68
CA THR A 681 48.46 -12.74 -9.46
C THR A 681 49.67 -11.94 -9.96
N ALA A 682 49.56 -10.62 -10.14
CA ALA A 682 50.69 -9.74 -10.47
C ALA A 682 51.71 -9.68 -9.32
N LEU A 683 51.25 -9.40 -8.09
CA LEU A 683 52.11 -9.28 -6.91
C LEU A 683 52.86 -10.58 -6.60
N GLU A 684 52.21 -11.74 -6.71
CA GLU A 684 52.89 -13.02 -6.45
C GLU A 684 53.96 -13.34 -7.52
N ASN A 685 53.71 -13.02 -8.81
CA ASN A 685 54.73 -13.10 -9.85
C ASN A 685 55.91 -12.14 -9.60
N ALA A 686 55.63 -10.95 -9.04
CA ALA A 686 56.67 -9.99 -8.65
C ALA A 686 57.50 -10.51 -7.47
N LYS A 687 56.89 -11.18 -6.47
CA LYS A 687 57.59 -11.85 -5.36
C LYS A 687 58.53 -12.93 -5.86
N ASP A 688 58.05 -13.85 -6.71
CA ASP A 688 58.88 -14.92 -7.29
C ASP A 688 60.05 -14.36 -8.09
N THR A 689 59.81 -13.29 -8.87
CA THR A 689 60.85 -12.61 -9.64
C THR A 689 61.91 -11.98 -8.73
N ALA A 690 61.49 -11.28 -7.67
CA ALA A 690 62.39 -10.62 -6.71
C ALA A 690 63.18 -11.62 -5.84
N LEU A 691 62.55 -12.72 -5.43
CA LEU A 691 63.22 -13.82 -4.73
C LEU A 691 64.32 -14.43 -5.60
N LYS A 692 64.04 -14.68 -6.87
CA LYS A 692 65.05 -15.15 -7.83
C LYS A 692 66.16 -14.13 -8.02
N GLU A 693 65.82 -12.85 -8.20
CA GLU A 693 66.81 -11.79 -8.43
C GLU A 693 67.80 -11.65 -7.26
N ILE A 694 67.33 -11.72 -6.01
CA ILE A 694 68.19 -11.66 -4.82
C ILE A 694 69.12 -12.88 -4.72
N ASN A 695 68.62 -14.09 -4.98
CA ASN A 695 69.44 -15.31 -4.91
C ASN A 695 70.50 -15.37 -6.02
N ASP A 696 70.19 -14.82 -7.20
CA ASP A 696 71.13 -14.75 -8.33
C ASP A 696 72.13 -13.57 -8.22
N TYR A 697 71.93 -12.60 -7.30
CA TYR A 697 72.64 -11.31 -7.33
C TYR A 697 74.14 -11.38 -7.02
N LYS A 698 74.55 -12.30 -6.13
CA LYS A 698 75.96 -12.54 -5.76
C LYS A 698 76.18 -14.04 -5.59
N HIS A 699 77.27 -14.59 -6.11
CA HIS A 699 77.59 -15.99 -5.92
C HIS A 699 78.40 -16.19 -4.64
N ALA A 700 77.95 -17.10 -3.78
CA ALA A 700 78.59 -17.34 -2.49
C ALA A 700 80.06 -17.82 -2.62
N ASP A 701 80.49 -18.32 -3.78
CA ASP A 701 81.87 -18.78 -4.00
C ASP A 701 82.88 -17.65 -4.27
N ASP A 702 82.41 -16.42 -4.52
CA ASP A 702 83.28 -15.23 -4.58
C ASP A 702 83.73 -14.74 -3.18
N TYR A 703 83.25 -15.37 -2.10
CA TYR A 703 83.37 -14.88 -0.72
C TYR A 703 84.07 -15.87 0.22
N ARG A 704 84.72 -15.33 1.26
CA ARG A 704 85.29 -16.13 2.36
C ARG A 704 84.18 -16.54 3.33
N GLN A 705 84.44 -17.54 4.19
CA GLN A 705 83.40 -18.22 4.98
C GLN A 705 82.60 -17.31 5.93
N ALA A 706 83.20 -16.23 6.44
CA ALA A 706 82.48 -15.28 7.31
C ALA A 706 81.48 -14.43 6.51
N GLU A 707 81.90 -13.94 5.34
CA GLU A 707 81.08 -13.18 4.40
C GLU A 707 80.02 -14.04 3.71
N LYS A 708 80.26 -15.33 3.48
CA LYS A 708 79.24 -16.29 3.02
C LYS A 708 78.04 -16.36 3.96
N GLU A 709 78.27 -16.44 5.28
CA GLU A 709 77.18 -16.50 6.26
C GLU A 709 76.47 -15.13 6.38
N GLN A 710 77.20 -14.01 6.23
CA GLN A 710 76.58 -12.66 6.17
C GLN A 710 75.69 -12.50 4.93
N LEU A 711 76.16 -12.92 3.76
CA LEU A 711 75.40 -12.92 2.50
C LEU A 711 74.10 -13.73 2.64
N LYS A 712 74.20 -14.94 3.19
CA LYS A 712 73.04 -15.80 3.49
C LYS A 712 72.04 -15.12 4.43
N VAL A 713 72.48 -14.49 5.52
CA VAL A 713 71.58 -13.78 6.46
C VAL A 713 70.84 -12.62 5.78
N ILE A 714 71.49 -11.89 4.87
CA ILE A 714 70.84 -10.82 4.09
C ILE A 714 69.78 -11.40 3.14
N ILE A 715 70.10 -12.51 2.45
CA ILE A 715 69.17 -13.20 1.55
C ILE A 715 67.96 -13.77 2.32
N GLU A 716 68.16 -14.38 3.49
CA GLU A 716 67.08 -14.93 4.33
C GLU A 716 66.15 -13.82 4.88
N ASP A 717 66.69 -12.71 5.37
CA ASP A 717 65.91 -11.56 5.85
C ASP A 717 65.12 -10.89 4.72
N ALA A 718 65.75 -10.65 3.56
CA ALA A 718 65.09 -10.06 2.40
C ALA A 718 64.00 -10.97 1.82
N SER A 719 64.26 -12.27 1.71
CA SER A 719 63.27 -13.26 1.23
C SER A 719 62.05 -13.31 2.14
N LYS A 720 62.26 -13.29 3.47
CA LYS A 720 61.18 -13.23 4.46
C LYS A 720 60.34 -11.95 4.35
N LYS A 721 60.96 -10.81 4.02
CA LYS A 721 60.27 -9.54 3.82
C LYS A 721 59.46 -9.55 2.51
N ILE A 722 60.01 -10.04 1.41
CA ILE A 722 59.28 -10.15 0.12
C ILE A 722 58.05 -11.04 0.26
N ALA A 723 58.15 -12.17 0.96
CA ALA A 723 56.99 -13.04 1.22
C ALA A 723 55.85 -12.33 1.97
N GLY A 724 56.18 -11.38 2.85
CA GLY A 724 55.22 -10.56 3.60
C GLY A 724 54.77 -9.26 2.91
N ALA A 725 55.34 -8.91 1.76
CA ALA A 725 55.09 -7.64 1.10
C ALA A 725 53.69 -7.57 0.46
N VAL A 726 53.09 -6.37 0.49
CA VAL A 726 51.72 -6.10 0.03
C VAL A 726 51.62 -5.27 -1.25
N SER A 727 52.73 -4.73 -1.77
CA SER A 727 52.80 -4.07 -3.07
C SER A 727 54.14 -4.26 -3.77
N GLU A 728 54.18 -4.00 -5.09
CA GLU A 728 55.40 -4.13 -5.89
C GLU A 728 56.46 -3.08 -5.51
N GLU A 729 56.05 -1.88 -5.07
CA GLU A 729 56.96 -0.84 -4.57
C GLU A 729 57.68 -1.27 -3.28
N GLU A 730 56.98 -1.98 -2.38
CA GLU A 730 57.58 -2.55 -1.18
C GLU A 730 58.62 -3.63 -1.53
N ILE A 731 58.27 -4.54 -2.44
CA ILE A 731 59.20 -5.57 -2.97
C ILE A 731 60.45 -4.91 -3.55
N ASN A 732 60.28 -3.92 -4.43
CA ASN A 732 61.39 -3.20 -5.07
C ASN A 732 62.31 -2.53 -4.03
N SER A 733 61.75 -1.92 -2.98
CA SER A 733 62.53 -1.31 -1.90
C SER A 733 63.28 -2.34 -1.05
N ILE A 734 62.68 -3.51 -0.79
CA ILE A 734 63.36 -4.61 -0.09
C ILE A 734 64.55 -5.12 -0.93
N VAL A 735 64.36 -5.30 -2.23
CA VAL A 735 65.40 -5.73 -3.18
C VAL A 735 66.55 -4.73 -3.25
N GLU A 736 66.26 -3.44 -3.40
CA GLU A 736 67.29 -2.38 -3.44
C GLU A 736 68.11 -2.33 -2.14
N ASN A 737 67.45 -2.43 -0.99
CA ASN A 737 68.10 -2.47 0.32
C ASN A 737 68.96 -3.73 0.48
N ALA A 738 68.46 -4.91 0.09
CA ALA A 738 69.22 -6.16 0.13
C ALA A 738 70.48 -6.10 -0.75
N LYS A 739 70.36 -5.63 -2.00
CA LYS A 739 71.51 -5.38 -2.91
C LYS A 739 72.52 -4.43 -2.26
N THR A 740 72.05 -3.32 -1.70
CA THR A 740 72.87 -2.30 -0.99
C THR A 740 73.55 -2.84 0.29
N GLN A 741 73.09 -3.95 0.85
CA GLN A 741 73.79 -4.66 1.94
C GLN A 741 74.79 -5.68 1.39
N MET A 742 74.42 -6.44 0.36
CA MET A 742 75.30 -7.40 -0.31
C MET A 742 76.54 -6.74 -0.96
N ASP A 743 76.39 -5.55 -1.55
CA ASP A 743 77.49 -4.77 -2.14
C ASP A 743 78.53 -4.25 -1.14
N LYS A 744 78.24 -4.30 0.17
CA LYS A 744 79.20 -3.94 1.22
C LYS A 744 80.09 -5.09 1.65
N LEU A 745 79.79 -6.32 1.22
CA LEU A 745 80.62 -7.49 1.47
C LEU A 745 81.79 -7.53 0.49
N LYS A 746 83.02 -7.59 1.00
CA LYS A 746 84.22 -7.74 0.17
C LYS A 746 84.39 -9.18 -0.30
N THR A 747 84.73 -9.36 -1.57
CA THR A 747 85.06 -10.68 -2.13
C THR A 747 86.40 -11.19 -1.61
N ASP A 748 86.66 -12.49 -1.78
CA ASP A 748 87.96 -13.10 -1.46
C ASP A 748 89.12 -12.45 -2.23
N VAL A 749 88.88 -12.03 -3.48
CA VAL A 749 89.86 -11.28 -4.29
C VAL A 749 90.20 -9.93 -3.66
N GLN A 750 89.19 -9.14 -3.30
CA GLN A 750 89.38 -7.83 -2.66
C GLN A 750 90.10 -7.97 -1.29
N TRP A 751 89.80 -9.02 -0.54
CA TRP A 751 90.49 -9.33 0.71
C TRP A 751 91.95 -9.75 0.54
N LYS A 752 92.32 -10.32 -0.61
CA LYS A 752 93.71 -10.68 -0.96
C LYS A 752 94.51 -9.47 -1.43
N GLU A 753 93.90 -8.55 -2.17
CA GLU A 753 94.51 -7.27 -2.57
C GLU A 753 94.83 -6.37 -1.36
N GLU A 754 94.07 -6.48 -0.28
CA GLU A 754 94.32 -5.76 0.99
C GLU A 754 95.30 -6.46 1.95
N GLY A 755 95.75 -7.68 1.64
CA GLY A 755 96.65 -8.49 2.48
C GLY A 755 98.13 -8.11 2.37
N ASN A 756 99.01 -9.06 2.69
CA ASN A 756 100.48 -8.96 2.56
C ASN A 756 101.11 -7.78 3.34
N LYS A 757 100.48 -7.38 4.45
CA LYS A 757 101.02 -6.38 5.40
C LYS A 757 102.08 -7.00 6.31
N THR A 758 102.91 -6.16 6.92
CA THR A 758 103.84 -6.58 7.99
C THR A 758 103.30 -6.11 9.34
N VAL A 759 103.07 -7.04 10.27
CA VAL A 759 102.79 -6.75 11.69
C VAL A 759 104.06 -6.97 12.50
N VAL A 760 104.38 -6.04 13.40
CA VAL A 760 105.66 -6.01 14.12
C VAL A 760 105.45 -6.00 15.64
N ASN A 761 105.91 -7.03 16.33
CA ASN A 761 106.08 -7.01 17.77
C ASN A 761 107.35 -6.22 18.12
N LYS A 762 107.17 -5.03 18.70
CA LYS A 762 108.29 -4.11 19.01
C LYS A 762 109.07 -4.48 20.28
N GLU A 763 108.53 -5.33 21.14
CA GLU A 763 109.19 -5.74 22.39
C GLU A 763 110.28 -6.79 22.13
N TYR A 764 109.96 -7.79 21.29
CA TYR A 764 110.87 -8.88 20.92
C TYR A 764 111.55 -8.69 19.55
N GLY A 765 111.31 -7.54 18.90
CA GLY A 765 111.90 -7.20 17.60
C GLY A 765 111.51 -8.16 16.46
N ALA A 766 110.34 -8.80 16.58
CA ALA A 766 109.84 -9.81 15.66
C ALA A 766 108.79 -9.23 14.72
N SER A 767 108.65 -9.80 13.51
CA SER A 767 107.58 -9.42 12.59
C SER A 767 107.05 -10.59 11.78
N ILE A 768 105.79 -10.48 11.36
CA ILE A 768 105.09 -11.47 10.54
C ILE A 768 104.55 -10.77 9.28
N LYS A 769 104.72 -11.39 8.12
CA LYS A 769 104.27 -10.89 6.82
C LYS A 769 103.83 -12.02 5.91
N GLY A 770 102.66 -11.90 5.29
CA GLY A 770 102.17 -12.85 4.28
C GLY A 770 100.72 -12.54 3.90
N GLU A 771 100.13 -13.33 3.01
CA GLU A 771 98.84 -13.01 2.39
C GLU A 771 97.70 -12.80 3.40
N ASP A 772 97.63 -13.63 4.45
CA ASP A 772 96.65 -13.48 5.55
C ASP A 772 96.86 -12.24 6.44
N ILE A 773 98.05 -11.63 6.42
CA ILE A 773 98.45 -10.59 7.38
C ILE A 773 97.90 -9.22 6.96
N ARG A 774 97.13 -8.60 7.87
CA ARG A 774 96.44 -7.33 7.66
C ARG A 774 96.86 -6.27 8.68
N GLU A 775 96.52 -5.02 8.36
CA GLU A 775 96.72 -3.88 9.24
C GLU A 775 95.74 -3.93 10.42
N GLY A 776 96.23 -3.72 11.64
CA GLY A 776 95.44 -3.81 12.88
C GLY A 776 95.46 -5.15 13.60
N MET A 777 96.05 -6.21 13.00
CA MET A 777 96.36 -7.45 13.71
C MET A 777 97.52 -7.27 14.70
N ASP A 778 97.55 -8.10 15.75
CA ASP A 778 98.54 -8.08 16.83
C ASP A 778 99.38 -9.37 16.84
N LEU A 779 100.70 -9.24 16.72
CA LEU A 779 101.63 -10.37 16.84
C LEU A 779 102.12 -10.45 18.29
N GLN A 780 101.58 -11.39 19.05
CA GLN A 780 101.99 -11.65 20.42
C GLN A 780 103.17 -12.63 20.44
N VAL A 781 104.15 -12.32 21.28
CA VAL A 781 105.38 -13.09 21.43
C VAL A 781 105.62 -13.31 22.92
N SER A 782 105.87 -14.54 23.33
CA SER A 782 106.09 -14.90 24.75
C SER A 782 107.36 -15.74 24.92
N PRO A 783 108.27 -15.41 25.86
CA PRO A 783 109.50 -16.18 26.09
C PRO A 783 109.21 -17.55 26.73
N LEU A 784 109.73 -18.61 26.11
CA LEU A 784 109.59 -20.00 26.56
C LEU A 784 110.71 -20.41 27.52
N LYS A 785 110.40 -21.29 28.47
CA LYS A 785 111.35 -21.81 29.45
C LYS A 785 111.85 -23.20 29.04
N VAL A 786 113.07 -23.53 29.44
CA VAL A 786 113.66 -24.88 29.26
C VAL A 786 112.86 -26.01 29.93
N THR A 787 111.90 -25.67 30.80
CA THR A 787 110.96 -26.59 31.43
C THR A 787 109.78 -26.99 30.55
N ASP A 788 109.53 -26.27 29.46
CA ASP A 788 108.23 -26.31 28.79
C ASP A 788 108.18 -27.43 27.75
N ALA A 789 106.98 -27.92 27.45
CA ALA A 789 106.80 -29.13 26.63
C ALA A 789 107.41 -28.99 25.23
N ALA A 790 107.21 -27.83 24.60
CA ALA A 790 107.78 -27.47 23.31
C ALA A 790 109.32 -27.52 23.31
N VAL A 791 109.97 -26.82 24.25
CA VAL A 791 111.43 -26.76 24.34
C VAL A 791 112.01 -28.15 24.61
N LYS A 792 111.35 -28.94 25.47
CA LYS A 792 111.73 -30.35 25.74
C LYS A 792 111.54 -31.29 24.56
N ALA A 793 110.61 -30.99 23.64
CA ALA A 793 110.45 -31.73 22.40
C ALA A 793 111.56 -31.34 21.42
N MET A 794 111.71 -30.04 21.14
CA MET A 794 112.72 -29.49 20.24
C MET A 794 114.15 -29.89 20.65
N GLN A 795 114.47 -29.90 21.95
CA GLN A 795 115.79 -30.27 22.48
C GLN A 795 116.15 -31.75 22.29
N ARG A 796 115.20 -32.62 21.91
CA ARG A 796 115.47 -34.03 21.55
C ARG A 796 115.85 -34.23 20.08
N GLU A 797 115.48 -33.29 19.22
CA GLU A 797 115.71 -33.35 17.76
C GLU A 797 117.08 -32.78 17.34
N ILE A 798 117.95 -32.48 18.32
CA ILE A 798 119.32 -31.99 18.12
C ILE A 798 120.34 -32.77 18.99
N PRO A 799 121.56 -33.02 18.49
CA PRO A 799 122.65 -33.61 19.25
C PRO A 799 123.16 -32.69 20.37
N SER A 800 123.84 -33.26 21.37
CA SER A 800 124.42 -32.54 22.51
C SER A 800 125.56 -31.56 22.17
N THR A 801 125.99 -31.50 20.90
CA THR A 801 126.90 -30.48 20.36
C THR A 801 126.19 -29.19 19.97
N GLN A 802 124.85 -29.19 19.93
CA GLN A 802 124.02 -28.04 19.60
C GLN A 802 123.17 -27.61 20.81
N ALA A 803 122.75 -26.35 20.79
CA ALA A 803 121.90 -25.73 21.80
C ALA A 803 120.77 -24.94 21.14
N LEU A 804 119.65 -24.78 21.86
CA LEU A 804 118.53 -23.93 21.43
C LEU A 804 118.65 -22.53 22.02
N VAL A 805 118.45 -21.50 21.17
CA VAL A 805 118.40 -20.08 21.54
C VAL A 805 117.18 -19.40 20.89
N SER A 806 116.89 -18.15 21.28
CA SER A 806 115.68 -17.41 20.84
C SER A 806 114.38 -18.23 20.98
N LEU A 807 114.15 -18.73 22.20
CA LEU A 807 113.01 -19.58 22.57
C LEU A 807 111.72 -18.75 22.78
N TYR A 808 110.82 -18.76 21.81
CA TYR A 808 109.60 -17.92 21.84
C TYR A 808 108.35 -18.64 21.31
N GLU A 809 107.23 -18.41 21.97
CA GLU A 809 105.88 -18.68 21.46
C GLU A 809 105.41 -17.50 20.61
N TYR A 810 104.78 -17.75 19.47
CA TYR A 810 104.18 -16.74 18.60
C TYR A 810 102.69 -17.03 18.43
N GLN A 811 101.86 -16.01 18.62
CA GLN A 811 100.42 -16.04 18.34
C GLN A 811 100.03 -14.79 17.56
N LEU A 812 99.10 -14.92 16.61
CA LEU A 812 98.55 -13.80 15.84
C LEU A 812 97.10 -13.59 16.24
N LEU A 813 96.75 -12.38 16.68
CA LEU A 813 95.38 -12.02 17.04
C LEU A 813 94.79 -10.99 16.06
N ASP A 814 93.53 -11.19 15.67
CA ASP A 814 92.70 -10.20 14.99
C ASP A 814 91.57 -9.80 15.95
N HIS A 815 91.51 -8.52 16.35
CA HIS A 815 90.59 -7.99 17.36
C HIS A 815 90.50 -8.84 18.65
N GLY A 816 91.64 -9.41 19.08
CA GLY A 816 91.74 -10.23 20.29
C GLY A 816 91.30 -11.70 20.15
N LYS A 817 91.07 -12.19 18.91
CA LYS A 817 90.86 -13.62 18.61
C LYS A 817 92.03 -14.20 17.84
N GLU A 818 92.44 -15.41 18.16
CA GLU A 818 93.55 -16.11 17.51
C GLU A 818 93.24 -16.43 16.04
N VAL A 819 94.22 -16.20 15.16
CA VAL A 819 94.11 -16.29 13.70
C VAL A 819 94.81 -17.55 13.20
N THR A 820 94.03 -18.47 12.61
CA THR A 820 94.58 -19.58 11.83
C THR A 820 95.05 -19.06 10.47
N LEU A 821 96.31 -19.31 10.11
CA LEU A 821 96.85 -19.00 8.78
C LEU A 821 96.24 -19.92 7.71
N THR A 822 96.05 -19.39 6.50
CA THR A 822 95.55 -20.11 5.33
C THR A 822 96.59 -20.17 4.20
N ALA A 823 97.58 -19.29 4.22
CA ALA A 823 98.75 -19.28 3.35
C ALA A 823 100.06 -19.19 4.17
N PRO A 824 101.22 -19.60 3.62
CA PRO A 824 102.51 -19.42 4.28
C PRO A 824 102.86 -17.95 4.48
N VAL A 825 103.44 -17.64 5.65
CA VAL A 825 103.91 -16.31 6.04
C VAL A 825 105.40 -16.34 6.34
N THR A 826 106.10 -15.22 6.09
CA THR A 826 107.43 -14.98 6.63
C THR A 826 107.30 -14.51 8.07
N LEU A 827 107.79 -15.30 9.02
CA LEU A 827 108.03 -14.89 10.40
C LEU A 827 109.52 -14.48 10.52
N THR A 828 109.78 -13.41 11.24
CA THR A 828 111.12 -12.86 11.46
C THR A 828 111.32 -12.56 12.93
N PHE A 829 112.53 -12.75 13.45
CA PHE A 829 112.87 -12.44 14.85
C PHE A 829 114.38 -12.26 15.06
N GLN A 830 114.74 -11.65 16.18
CA GLN A 830 116.12 -11.25 16.47
C GLN A 830 117.01 -12.45 16.85
N VAL A 831 118.24 -12.40 16.34
CA VAL A 831 119.37 -13.27 16.69
C VAL A 831 120.65 -12.42 16.81
N ASP A 832 121.70 -12.97 17.41
CA ASP A 832 122.99 -12.27 17.56
C ASP A 832 123.62 -11.93 16.20
N GLU A 833 124.08 -10.69 16.01
CA GLU A 833 124.71 -10.19 14.79
C GLU A 833 125.90 -11.05 14.32
N LYS A 834 126.54 -11.83 15.22
CA LYS A 834 127.60 -12.78 14.85
C LYS A 834 127.16 -13.85 13.85
N TYR A 835 125.85 -14.06 13.66
CA TYR A 835 125.29 -15.00 12.70
C TYR A 835 124.93 -14.37 11.34
N ASN A 836 125.18 -13.07 11.12
CA ASN A 836 124.88 -12.39 9.86
C ASN A 836 125.50 -13.09 8.64
N GLY A 837 124.69 -13.31 7.60
CA GLY A 837 125.07 -14.03 6.38
C GLY A 837 125.03 -15.57 6.51
N MET A 838 124.68 -16.11 7.67
CA MET A 838 124.47 -17.55 7.86
C MET A 838 123.03 -17.96 7.59
N GLU A 839 122.85 -19.23 7.22
CA GLU A 839 121.56 -19.91 7.19
C GLU A 839 121.48 -20.80 8.44
N LEU A 840 120.44 -20.63 9.25
CA LEU A 840 120.26 -21.30 10.54
C LEU A 840 119.07 -22.25 10.50
N GLU A 841 119.20 -23.38 11.19
CA GLU A 841 118.07 -24.28 11.45
C GLU A 841 117.18 -23.71 12.55
N VAL A 842 115.88 -23.70 12.29
CA VAL A 842 114.84 -23.27 13.23
C VAL A 842 113.91 -24.45 13.47
N LEU A 843 113.76 -24.86 14.72
CA LEU A 843 112.74 -25.81 15.12
C LEU A 843 111.45 -25.07 15.41
N ARG A 844 110.35 -25.54 14.82
CA ARG A 844 108.98 -25.16 15.19
C ARG A 844 108.33 -26.30 15.96
N TRP A 845 107.60 -26.01 17.03
CA TRP A 845 106.67 -26.94 17.65
C TRP A 845 105.23 -26.40 17.54
N ALA A 846 104.40 -27.12 16.77
CA ALA A 846 103.00 -26.81 16.51
C ALA A 846 102.22 -28.12 16.37
N ASP A 847 100.93 -28.14 16.70
CA ASP A 847 100.06 -29.35 16.70
C ASP A 847 100.68 -30.58 17.41
N GLY A 848 101.54 -30.33 18.41
CA GLY A 848 102.25 -31.38 19.16
C GLY A 848 103.48 -31.99 18.47
N LYS A 849 103.82 -31.59 17.23
CA LYS A 849 104.97 -32.09 16.45
C LYS A 849 106.11 -31.07 16.42
N VAL A 850 107.35 -31.56 16.31
CA VAL A 850 108.52 -30.72 15.99
C VAL A 850 108.81 -30.84 14.49
N GLU A 851 109.07 -29.70 13.84
CA GLU A 851 109.40 -29.61 12.42
C GLU A 851 110.64 -28.71 12.21
N LYS A 852 111.51 -29.10 11.27
CA LYS A 852 112.74 -28.36 10.93
C LYS A 852 112.46 -27.39 9.79
N LEU A 853 112.65 -26.11 10.06
CA LEU A 853 112.62 -25.01 9.10
C LEU A 853 114.03 -24.42 8.97
N TYR A 854 114.28 -23.66 7.90
CA TYR A 854 115.56 -22.99 7.66
C TYR A 854 115.32 -21.53 7.30
N GLY A 855 116.20 -20.65 7.76
CA GLY A 855 116.09 -19.21 7.54
C GLY A 855 117.44 -18.54 7.45
N LYS A 856 117.50 -17.39 6.79
CA LYS A 856 118.73 -16.59 6.65
C LYS A 856 118.75 -15.43 7.63
N VAL A 857 119.94 -15.12 8.12
CA VAL A 857 120.19 -13.99 9.04
C VAL A 857 120.74 -12.80 8.26
N GLU A 858 119.99 -11.71 8.26
CA GLU A 858 120.41 -10.42 7.69
C GLU A 858 120.19 -9.30 8.71
N ASN A 859 121.25 -8.53 9.01
CA ASN A 859 121.26 -7.43 9.97
C ASN A 859 120.70 -7.78 11.37
N GLY A 860 121.05 -8.97 11.89
CA GLY A 860 120.57 -9.50 13.18
C GLY A 860 119.19 -10.15 13.12
N ILE A 861 118.51 -10.15 11.97
CA ILE A 861 117.14 -10.67 11.81
C ILE A 861 117.20 -12.01 11.09
N LEU A 862 116.78 -13.07 11.78
CA LEU A 862 116.50 -14.37 11.17
C LEU A 862 115.11 -14.36 10.55
N SER A 863 115.01 -14.67 9.26
CA SER A 863 113.74 -14.75 8.52
C SER A 863 113.43 -16.18 8.09
N VAL A 864 112.25 -16.69 8.45
CA VAL A 864 111.80 -18.06 8.20
C VAL A 864 110.37 -18.08 7.64
N THR A 865 110.12 -18.86 6.59
CA THR A 865 108.77 -19.06 6.04
C THR A 865 108.07 -20.19 6.80
N THR A 866 106.81 -19.98 7.18
CA THR A 866 106.06 -20.88 8.05
C THR A 866 104.56 -20.83 7.72
N ASP A 867 103.87 -21.97 7.75
CA ASP A 867 102.41 -22.09 7.48
C ASP A 867 101.54 -22.10 8.77
N LYS A 868 102.18 -22.06 9.94
CA LYS A 868 101.56 -22.10 11.28
C LYS A 868 102.46 -21.40 12.29
N LEU A 869 101.83 -20.82 13.31
CA LEU A 869 102.51 -20.29 14.49
C LEU A 869 102.52 -21.33 15.63
N GLY A 870 102.97 -20.94 16.83
CA GLY A 870 103.31 -21.85 17.93
C GLY A 870 104.70 -21.52 18.51
N SER A 871 105.38 -22.53 19.06
CA SER A 871 106.74 -22.36 19.60
C SER A 871 107.81 -22.40 18.51
N PHE A 872 108.83 -21.54 18.62
CA PHE A 872 110.01 -21.56 17.76
C PHE A 872 111.31 -21.52 18.59
N ALA A 873 112.36 -22.12 18.05
CA ALA A 873 113.70 -22.16 18.63
C ALA A 873 114.77 -22.19 17.53
N VAL A 874 115.87 -21.45 17.70
CA VAL A 874 117.01 -21.44 16.77
C VAL A 874 118.07 -22.42 17.25
N VAL A 875 118.58 -23.25 16.34
CA VAL A 875 119.66 -24.21 16.63
C VAL A 875 121.02 -23.56 16.37
N VAL A 876 121.91 -23.59 17.36
CA VAL A 876 123.28 -23.06 17.26
C VAL A 876 124.30 -24.05 17.86
N ASP A 877 125.58 -23.91 17.51
CA ASP A 877 126.66 -24.70 18.11
C ASP A 877 126.85 -24.31 19.60
N ALA A 878 126.83 -25.30 20.48
CA ALA A 878 126.90 -25.11 21.92
C ALA A 878 128.23 -24.48 22.40
N GLN A 879 129.32 -24.61 21.64
CA GLN A 879 130.61 -23.96 21.95
C GLN A 879 130.56 -22.44 21.80
N THR A 880 129.53 -21.90 21.13
CA THR A 880 129.40 -20.44 20.90
C THR A 880 128.70 -19.69 22.04
N ILE A 881 128.37 -20.37 23.14
CA ILE A 881 127.68 -19.82 24.32
C ILE A 881 128.67 -19.66 25.48
N LYS A 882 128.90 -18.42 25.94
CA LYS A 882 129.71 -18.12 27.13
C LYS A 882 128.84 -18.03 28.38
N GLN A 883 129.24 -18.72 29.46
CA GLN A 883 128.57 -18.64 30.76
C GLN A 883 128.92 -17.35 31.53
N PRO A 884 127.94 -16.67 32.15
CA PRO A 884 128.13 -15.80 33.31
C PRO A 884 128.19 -16.64 34.60
N SER A 885 128.89 -16.14 35.63
CA SER A 885 129.03 -16.79 36.94
C SER A 885 128.56 -15.87 38.07
N GLY A 886 128.06 -16.45 39.17
CA GLY A 886 127.81 -15.70 40.42
C GLY A 886 126.39 -15.81 40.98
N THR A 887 126.27 -16.62 42.02
CA THR A 887 125.19 -16.73 43.02
C THR A 887 124.46 -15.43 43.41
N ASP A 888 123.12 -15.48 43.47
CA ASP A 888 122.37 -15.17 44.71
C ASP A 888 121.00 -15.91 44.73
N GLU A 889 120.36 -16.01 45.90
CA GLU A 889 119.12 -16.77 46.12
C GLU A 889 117.85 -15.89 46.13
N ARG A 890 116.71 -16.42 45.63
CA ARG A 890 115.43 -16.48 46.40
C ARG A 890 114.25 -17.14 45.67
N THR A 891 113.65 -18.10 46.39
CA THR A 891 112.25 -18.54 46.29
C THR A 891 111.49 -17.96 47.53
N PRO A 892 110.23 -18.33 47.89
CA PRO A 892 109.04 -18.86 47.17
C PRO A 892 107.74 -18.04 47.52
N VAL A 893 106.57 -18.71 47.56
CA VAL A 893 105.26 -18.33 48.17
C VAL A 893 104.36 -17.44 47.29
N THR A 894 103.14 -17.79 46.82
CA THR A 894 102.03 -18.75 47.13
C THR A 894 100.91 -18.27 48.07
N LYS A 895 99.67 -18.67 47.71
CA LYS A 895 98.36 -18.45 48.37
C LYS A 895 97.89 -16.99 48.50
N GLY A 896 96.66 -16.75 48.02
CA GLY A 896 95.80 -15.67 48.53
C GLY A 896 94.70 -16.24 49.43
N ASP A 897 93.91 -15.36 50.03
CA ASP A 897 92.56 -15.67 50.50
C ASP A 897 91.68 -14.41 50.42
N ALA A 898 90.37 -14.54 50.64
CA ALA A 898 89.36 -13.57 50.23
C ALA A 898 88.99 -12.48 51.27
N SER A 899 87.91 -11.75 50.96
CA SER A 899 87.09 -10.90 51.86
C SER A 899 87.51 -9.41 52.00
N VAL A 900 86.61 -8.42 52.18
CA VAL A 900 85.13 -8.45 52.12
C VAL A 900 84.49 -7.03 51.96
N THR A 901 83.44 -6.92 51.13
CA THR A 901 82.39 -5.85 51.14
C THR A 901 82.78 -4.38 50.79
N LYS A 902 81.87 -3.43 50.46
CA LYS A 902 80.38 -3.45 50.41
C LYS A 902 79.77 -2.41 49.43
N GLN A 903 78.71 -2.82 48.72
CA GLN A 903 77.51 -2.03 48.33
C GLN A 903 77.67 -0.75 47.46
N THR A 904 76.67 -0.29 46.68
CA THR A 904 75.24 -0.66 46.61
C THR A 904 74.63 -0.45 45.20
N GLN A 905 73.58 -1.24 44.86
CA GLN A 905 72.40 -0.87 44.02
C GLN A 905 72.59 -0.53 42.51
N THR A 906 71.74 -0.99 41.57
CA THR A 906 70.63 -1.97 41.62
C THR A 906 70.29 -2.56 40.22
N LYS A 907 69.78 -3.81 40.19
CA LYS A 907 68.70 -4.42 39.33
C LYS A 907 68.34 -3.72 37.99
N ASN A 908 68.02 -4.38 36.87
CA ASN A 908 67.59 -5.76 36.57
C ASN A 908 67.59 -5.97 35.02
N LYS A 909 67.47 -7.15 34.40
CA LYS A 909 67.46 -8.55 34.86
C LYS A 909 67.94 -9.49 33.71
N THR A 910 68.56 -10.61 34.08
CA THR A 910 68.91 -11.81 33.28
C THR A 910 67.75 -12.84 33.18
N MET A 911 67.78 -13.94 32.41
CA MET A 911 68.46 -14.44 31.18
C MET A 911 68.00 -15.92 30.98
N SER A 912 68.08 -16.51 29.77
CA SER A 912 68.21 -17.97 29.48
C SER A 912 67.08 -18.94 29.97
N SER A 913 66.89 -20.19 29.53
CA SER A 913 67.48 -21.12 28.51
C SER A 913 66.42 -22.23 28.24
N ILE A 914 66.25 -22.83 27.05
CA ILE A 914 67.05 -23.92 26.40
C ILE A 914 67.28 -25.11 27.38
N LYS A 915 66.97 -26.40 27.13
CA LYS A 915 66.53 -27.24 25.96
C LYS A 915 65.29 -28.09 26.41
N THR A 916 64.65 -29.06 25.75
CA THR A 916 64.79 -29.90 24.51
C THR A 916 63.33 -30.21 24.01
N GLY A 917 62.95 -31.18 23.15
CA GLY A 917 63.62 -32.23 22.34
C GLY A 917 62.64 -33.32 21.81
N ASP A 918 63.01 -33.95 20.70
CA ASP A 918 62.67 -35.27 20.10
C ASP A 918 61.23 -35.86 20.00
N GLU A 919 60.88 -36.14 18.73
CA GLU A 919 60.34 -37.38 18.14
C GLU A 919 58.84 -37.84 18.24
N SER A 920 58.13 -37.60 17.12
CA SER A 920 57.71 -38.61 16.12
C SER A 920 56.66 -39.71 16.38
N GLN A 921 55.55 -39.58 15.62
CA GLN A 921 54.71 -40.63 14.99
C GLN A 921 53.91 -41.65 15.84
N ALA A 922 52.57 -41.60 15.66
CA ALA A 922 51.77 -42.74 15.20
C ALA A 922 50.43 -42.27 14.60
N MET A 923 49.93 -42.95 13.56
CA MET A 923 48.54 -42.85 13.08
C MET A 923 47.70 -44.02 13.67
N LEU A 924 46.36 -43.96 13.53
CA LEU A 924 45.58 -44.80 12.58
C LEU A 924 44.22 -45.33 13.12
N PHE A 925 43.11 -45.06 12.39
CA PHE A 925 41.86 -45.87 12.29
C PHE A 925 40.91 -46.10 13.52
N ILE A 926 39.58 -46.37 13.40
CA ILE A 926 38.54 -46.08 12.36
C ILE A 926 37.08 -46.39 12.86
N LEU A 927 36.05 -45.87 12.16
CA LEU A 927 34.61 -46.28 12.04
C LEU A 927 33.65 -46.53 13.25
N MET A 928 32.47 -45.85 13.19
CA MET A 928 31.06 -46.29 13.42
C MET A 928 30.65 -46.88 14.80
N ALA A 929 29.36 -46.99 15.20
CA ALA A 929 28.03 -46.70 14.62
C ALA A 929 27.12 -46.07 15.74
N GLY A 930 25.84 -45.67 15.60
CA GLY A 930 24.85 -45.70 14.52
C GLY A 930 23.50 -46.31 14.99
N ALA A 931 22.36 -45.66 14.65
CA ALA A 931 20.96 -46.05 15.01
C ALA A 931 20.60 -46.00 16.54
N ALA A 932 19.34 -45.93 17.01
CA ALA A 932 17.99 -45.76 16.42
C ALA A 932 17.05 -45.16 17.52
N LEU A 933 16.13 -44.21 17.27
CA LEU A 933 14.80 -44.25 16.58
C LEU A 933 13.61 -44.61 17.53
N LEU A 934 12.44 -44.01 17.26
CA LEU A 934 11.10 -44.17 17.89
C LEU A 934 10.94 -43.51 19.28
N THR A 935 10.11 -42.48 19.54
CA THR A 935 8.77 -42.04 19.05
C THR A 935 7.59 -42.79 19.70
N VAL A 936 6.49 -42.06 20.05
CA VAL A 936 5.05 -42.41 19.94
C VAL A 936 4.16 -41.86 21.10
N LEU A 937 3.46 -40.74 20.83
CA LEU A 937 2.10 -40.38 21.30
C LEU A 937 1.89 -40.08 22.83
N SER A 938 0.77 -39.47 23.32
CA SER A 938 -0.52 -39.19 22.66
C SER A 938 -1.33 -37.97 23.20
N LYS A 939 -1.94 -37.21 22.26
CA LYS A 939 -3.34 -36.72 22.23
C LYS A 939 -3.88 -35.65 23.22
N ARG A 940 -4.43 -34.60 22.58
CA ARG A 940 -5.77 -33.93 22.79
C ARG A 940 -5.86 -32.84 23.91
N ARG A 941 -6.76 -31.84 23.83
CA ARG A 941 -7.89 -31.57 22.88
C ARG A 941 -8.31 -30.07 22.82
N LYS A 942 -8.66 -29.61 21.60
CA LYS A 942 -9.79 -28.72 21.22
C LYS A 942 -10.04 -27.33 21.87
N ALA A 943 -10.34 -26.40 20.94
CA ALA A 943 -11.40 -25.38 20.94
C ALA A 943 -11.13 -24.02 21.61
N LEU A 944 -10.91 -23.00 20.78
CA LEU A 944 -12.03 -22.33 20.11
C LEU A 944 -11.85 -22.40 18.57
#